data_AF-A0A8H2ZIU3-F1
#
_entry.id   AF-A0A8H2ZIU3-F1
#
_cell.length_a   1.000
_cell.length_b   1.000
_cell.length_c   1.000
_cell.angle_alpha   90.00
_cell.angle_beta   90.00
_cell.angle_gamma   90.00
#
_symmetry.space_group_name_H-M   'P 1'
#
loop_
_entity.id
_entity.type
_entity.pdbx_description
1 polymer ?
#
loop_
_entity_poly.entity_id
_entity_poly.type
_entity_poly.pdbx_seq_one_letter_code
_entity_poly.pdbx_strand_id
1 'polypeptide(L)'
;MTSSLLKLPLEIVQQIITQLDIKSTNFLLDFINILLAMDVSNNYNNQCYEQIIEIFKSKIVVMDLTDSKKMISTPLLTLLRRNFLLDIDKLNENDLNNIDDHDLNGNDNTHFKKFDYQKLVLIIDDTLQLVDDTLMEFKNIFQRLTKGKISIDVIYCPCSSSSNGNNYLNSSILKLVTQFETVFQIFNNLIIEFQQSSIKTNRNFFDILNHDFFIESNTITKKTLTPRCKKISFPSIKQMKMDYLTIDSFIYKILEMKNHPIMESTITRIITDSNNVNIGTVVEHETYNFIEKLFIGIIKDIEFYLPNLQSLEFYNYNNAETCNFIDLSTLVLKKFNDHLCPLSFLFDLHSFKNWNMPNLTYFTGHRFKYDESKMSGSTERMKRSLSDNIKLLHKIAMNETSDATPYFRVSLIPKGVKRSKIINWLPSNSPNSFRSIGLNIDTQNNFELNDMEDNGDYYDSNSHYSAPSDLSERNQEQNFFNKPILCLKNDSIETLEMRLLTLNKNTRSIYIQGLFMLNLKELIIQNFTTVIKRAKISDKRNSIVLLSPTTSNQSRITPVSSNNTGIDLNGDTSDIDDIHPIGFSSWNSLPSCEFIHFSTKQPNWNDKILLTENVDKKQLNFLFKINNLKRVLPKINLAESFDNFIDERQQYIIV
;
A
#
# COMPACT_ATOMS: atom_id res chain seq x y z
N MET A 1 3.66 3.95 25.94
CA MET A 1 4.81 3.61 26.83
C MET A 1 4.97 4.64 27.97
N THR A 2 3.90 5.14 28.60
CA THR A 2 4.01 6.32 29.48
C THR A 2 4.08 6.03 30.99
N SER A 3 3.97 4.78 31.46
CA SER A 3 3.93 4.49 32.90
C SER A 3 5.20 3.88 33.51
N SER A 4 6.21 3.50 32.70
CA SER A 4 7.42 2.82 33.20
C SER A 4 8.62 3.74 33.46
N LEU A 5 8.71 4.88 32.77
CA LEU A 5 9.82 5.84 32.94
C LEU A 5 9.86 6.47 34.34
N LEU A 6 8.69 6.65 34.97
CA LEU A 6 8.56 7.15 36.34
C LEU A 6 9.10 6.20 37.42
N LYS A 7 9.45 4.96 37.07
CA LYS A 7 10.07 3.98 37.98
C LYS A 7 11.59 3.95 37.87
N LEU A 8 12.18 4.68 36.93
CA LEU A 8 13.63 4.69 36.74
C LEU A 8 14.28 5.70 37.70
N PRO A 9 15.43 5.37 38.32
CA PRO A 9 16.25 6.33 39.04
C PRO A 9 16.63 7.54 38.17
N LEU A 10 16.78 8.68 38.83
CA LEU A 10 17.11 9.98 38.20
C LEU A 10 18.38 9.91 37.33
N GLU A 11 19.37 9.15 37.79
CA GLU A 11 20.64 8.95 37.11
C GLU A 11 20.46 8.23 35.78
N ILE A 12 19.53 7.26 35.71
CA ILE A 12 19.22 6.54 34.47
C ILE A 12 18.51 7.47 33.49
N VAL A 13 17.59 8.28 33.98
CA VAL A 13 16.90 9.29 33.17
C VAL A 13 17.89 10.30 32.58
N GLN A 14 18.82 10.80 33.40
CA GLN A 14 19.88 11.70 32.92
C GLN A 14 20.76 11.01 31.87
N GLN A 15 21.13 9.74 32.06
CA GLN A 15 21.87 8.97 31.06
C GLN A 15 21.10 8.84 29.74
N ILE A 16 19.81 8.49 29.77
CA ILE A 16 18.95 8.43 28.58
C ILE A 16 18.99 9.77 27.84
N ILE A 17 18.88 10.88 28.58
CA ILE A 17 18.88 12.23 28.02
C ILE A 17 20.22 12.60 27.41
N THR A 18 21.35 12.23 28.03
CA THR A 18 22.68 12.47 27.45
C THR A 18 22.94 11.70 26.17
N GLN A 19 22.19 10.60 25.93
CA GLN A 19 22.25 9.82 24.69
C GLN A 19 21.36 10.38 23.58
N LEU A 20 20.51 11.39 23.86
CA LEU A 20 19.69 12.03 22.84
C LEU A 20 20.57 12.88 21.92
N ASP A 21 20.79 12.38 20.70
CA ASP A 21 21.40 13.17 19.63
C ASP A 21 20.42 14.22 19.12
N ILE A 22 20.68 15.49 19.41
CA ILE A 22 19.85 16.62 18.97
C ILE A 22 19.71 16.71 17.45
N LYS A 23 20.68 16.18 16.68
CA LYS A 23 20.63 16.18 15.22
C LYS A 23 19.79 15.03 14.65
N SER A 24 19.42 14.06 15.49
CA SER A 24 18.56 12.94 15.11
C SER A 24 17.18 13.42 14.66
N THR A 25 16.61 12.68 13.69
CA THR A 25 15.22 12.85 13.24
C THR A 25 14.21 12.44 14.31
N ASN A 26 14.59 11.63 15.30
CA ASN A 26 13.70 11.21 16.38
C ASN A 26 13.75 12.13 17.61
N PHE A 27 14.78 12.98 17.69
CA PHE A 27 15.09 13.77 18.87
C PHE A 27 13.88 14.49 19.48
N LEU A 28 13.15 15.26 18.67
CA LEU A 28 12.09 16.13 19.17
C LEU A 28 10.94 15.31 19.76
N LEU A 29 10.53 14.23 19.08
CA LEU A 29 9.46 13.36 19.58
C LEU A 29 9.90 12.56 20.81
N ASP A 30 11.11 12.02 20.81
CA ASP A 30 11.65 11.25 21.94
C ASP A 30 11.79 12.14 23.19
N PHE A 31 12.36 13.34 23.01
CA PHE A 31 12.50 14.34 24.06
C PHE A 31 11.15 14.73 24.66
N ILE A 32 10.16 15.03 23.83
CA ILE A 32 8.82 15.39 24.30
C ILE A 32 8.14 14.21 24.98
N ASN A 33 8.27 13.00 24.46
CA ASN A 33 7.70 11.80 25.10
C ASN A 33 8.30 11.56 26.49
N ILE A 34 9.61 11.81 26.67
CA ILE A 34 10.28 11.76 27.97
C ILE A 34 9.67 12.80 28.90
N LEU A 35 9.53 14.06 28.45
CA LEU A 35 8.96 15.12 29.27
C LEU A 35 7.49 14.86 29.63
N LEU A 36 6.67 14.39 28.70
CA LEU A 36 5.27 14.01 28.95
C LEU A 36 5.14 12.84 29.93
N ALA A 37 6.10 11.89 29.91
CA ALA A 37 6.14 10.82 30.90
C ALA A 37 6.51 11.34 32.30
N MET A 38 7.22 12.46 32.41
CA MET A 38 7.61 13.10 33.68
C MET A 38 6.54 14.04 34.25
N ASP A 39 5.79 14.74 33.39
CA ASP A 39 4.79 15.78 33.76
C ASP A 39 3.52 15.19 34.43
N VAL A 40 3.53 13.89 34.79
CA VAL A 40 2.40 13.23 35.47
C VAL A 40 2.54 13.36 36.99
N SER A 41 2.03 14.47 37.53
CA SER A 41 1.43 14.60 38.89
C SER A 41 2.29 14.45 40.16
N ASN A 42 3.61 14.24 40.10
CA ASN A 42 4.45 14.11 41.31
C ASN A 42 5.38 15.32 41.54
N ASN A 43 5.15 16.06 42.64
CA ASN A 43 5.99 17.19 43.10
C ASN A 43 7.49 16.85 43.20
N TYR A 44 7.85 15.57 43.36
CA TYR A 44 9.24 15.11 43.49
C TYR A 44 10.05 15.24 42.19
N ASN A 45 9.40 15.22 41.02
CA ASN A 45 10.07 15.25 39.72
C ASN A 45 10.26 16.67 39.16
N ASN A 46 9.75 17.70 39.85
CA ASN A 46 9.72 19.06 39.31
C ASN A 46 11.13 19.65 39.14
N GLN A 47 12.05 19.38 40.08
CA GLN A 47 13.45 19.85 39.95
C GLN A 47 14.18 19.18 38.78
N CYS A 48 13.97 17.89 38.54
CA CYS A 48 14.55 17.19 37.40
C CYS A 48 13.97 17.71 36.08
N TYR A 49 12.66 17.91 36.03
CA TYR A 49 11.97 18.46 34.87
C TYR A 49 12.56 19.81 34.45
N GLU A 50 12.73 20.72 35.40
CA GLU A 50 13.35 22.03 35.17
C GLU A 50 14.81 21.92 34.72
N GLN A 51 15.62 21.07 35.34
CA GLN A 51 17.02 20.87 34.94
C GLN A 51 17.14 20.36 33.49
N ILE A 52 16.28 19.43 33.09
CA ILE A 52 16.25 18.90 31.72
C ILE A 52 15.86 19.99 30.73
N ILE A 53 14.84 20.78 31.05
CA ILE A 53 14.42 21.90 30.22
C ILE A 53 15.56 22.91 30.05
N GLU A 54 16.26 23.29 31.13
CA GLU A 54 17.38 24.23 31.07
C GLU A 54 18.53 23.73 30.18
N ILE A 55 18.86 22.44 30.22
CA ILE A 55 19.89 21.83 29.34
C ILE A 55 19.55 22.05 27.87
N PHE A 56 18.27 21.98 27.49
CA PHE A 56 17.84 22.10 26.10
C PHE A 56 17.39 23.49 25.68
N LYS A 57 17.00 24.38 26.61
CA LYS A 57 16.70 25.79 26.31
C LYS A 57 17.88 26.51 25.65
N SER A 58 19.11 26.13 26.00
CA SER A 58 20.32 26.67 25.36
C SER A 58 20.61 26.09 23.96
N LYS A 59 19.90 25.02 23.55
CA LYS A 59 20.20 24.25 22.32
C LYS A 59 19.06 24.23 21.31
N ILE A 60 17.82 24.39 21.78
CA ILE A 60 16.59 24.36 20.99
C ILE A 60 15.94 25.73 21.07
N VAL A 61 15.47 26.24 19.94
CA VAL A 61 14.59 27.40 19.87
C VAL A 61 13.29 27.02 19.15
N VAL A 62 12.15 27.43 19.71
CA VAL A 62 10.83 27.26 19.07
C VAL A 62 10.33 28.61 18.60
N MET A 63 9.95 28.69 17.32
CA MET A 63 9.25 29.83 16.76
C MET A 63 7.85 29.41 16.34
N ASP A 64 6.85 30.10 16.86
CA ASP A 64 5.45 29.85 16.55
C ASP A 64 4.89 30.96 15.65
N LEU A 65 4.55 30.59 14.42
CA LEU A 65 4.00 31.50 13.41
C LEU A 65 2.48 31.32 13.23
N THR A 66 1.82 30.58 14.13
CA THR A 66 0.36 30.34 14.06
C THR A 66 -0.45 31.54 14.55
N ASP A 67 -1.66 31.72 14.03
CA ASP A 67 -2.58 32.73 14.54
C ASP A 67 -3.05 32.36 15.95
N SER A 68 -2.73 33.21 16.92
CA SER A 68 -3.14 33.12 18.33
C SER A 68 -4.62 32.74 18.54
N LYS A 69 -5.52 33.13 17.63
CA LYS A 69 -6.97 32.85 17.74
C LYS A 69 -7.37 31.43 17.34
N LYS A 70 -6.51 30.69 16.64
CA LYS A 70 -6.78 29.35 16.10
C LYS A 70 -5.75 28.30 16.53
N MET A 71 -4.98 28.60 17.57
CA MET A 71 -3.94 27.71 18.08
C MET A 71 -4.50 26.34 18.45
N ILE A 72 -4.04 25.31 17.74
CA ILE A 72 -4.24 23.92 18.11
C ILE A 72 -3.46 23.67 19.41
N SER A 73 -4.12 23.11 20.43
CA SER A 73 -3.48 22.71 21.68
C SER A 73 -3.41 21.19 21.77
N THR A 74 -2.21 20.65 21.63
CA THR A 74 -1.89 19.23 21.88
C THR A 74 -0.78 19.16 22.94
N PRO A 75 -0.61 18.02 23.64
CA PRO A 75 0.44 17.89 24.66
C PRO A 75 1.84 18.28 24.15
N LEU A 76 2.15 17.95 22.88
CA LEU A 76 3.38 18.38 22.20
C LEU A 76 3.48 19.91 22.12
N LEU A 77 2.47 20.56 21.53
CA LEU A 77 2.47 22.00 21.30
C LEU A 77 2.42 22.80 22.60
N THR A 78 1.62 22.37 23.58
CA THR A 78 1.53 23.01 24.90
C THR A 78 2.90 23.01 25.59
N LEU A 79 3.61 21.89 25.54
CA LEU A 79 4.92 21.78 26.18
C LEU A 79 5.98 22.65 25.48
N LEU A 80 5.98 22.66 24.15
CA LEU A 80 6.91 23.48 23.37
C LEU A 80 6.68 24.97 23.61
N ARG A 81 5.42 25.42 23.53
CA ARG A 81 5.05 26.82 23.76
C ARG A 81 5.35 27.29 25.18
N ARG A 82 5.11 26.44 26.18
CA ARG A 82 5.37 26.79 27.59
C ARG A 82 6.85 26.99 27.89
N ASN A 83 7.71 26.16 27.30
CA ASN A 83 9.09 26.01 27.79
C ASN A 83 10.18 26.55 26.84
N PHE A 84 9.90 26.64 25.54
CA PHE A 84 10.92 26.88 24.52
C PHE A 84 10.56 27.99 23.51
N LEU A 85 9.41 28.65 23.67
CA LEU A 85 8.98 29.71 22.78
C LEU A 85 9.99 30.87 22.80
N LEU A 86 10.39 31.29 21.60
CA LEU A 86 11.33 32.37 21.41
C LEU A 86 10.74 33.69 21.91
N ASP A 87 11.44 34.32 22.84
CA ASP A 87 11.14 35.66 23.32
C ASP A 87 11.86 36.66 22.41
N ILE A 88 11.13 37.22 21.43
CA ILE A 88 11.66 38.15 20.44
C ILE A 88 12.13 39.46 21.10
N ASP A 89 11.45 39.88 22.18
CA ASP A 89 11.79 41.11 22.90
C ASP A 89 13.17 40.96 23.57
N LYS A 90 13.45 39.82 24.21
CA LYS A 90 14.80 39.51 24.74
C LYS A 90 15.88 39.42 23.66
N LEU A 91 15.51 39.04 22.44
CA LEU A 91 16.41 39.02 21.29
C LEU A 91 16.82 40.43 20.85
N ASN A 92 15.93 41.41 21.02
CA ASN A 92 16.17 42.81 20.64
C ASN A 92 16.76 43.65 21.79
N GLU A 93 16.40 43.38 23.04
CA GLU A 93 16.99 44.05 24.23
C GLU A 93 18.49 43.78 24.39
N ASN A 94 18.95 42.59 24.00
CA ASN A 94 20.37 42.24 24.05
C ASN A 94 21.24 42.97 23.01
N ASP A 95 20.65 43.59 21.99
CA ASP A 95 21.37 44.41 21.02
C ASP A 95 21.55 45.87 21.51
N LEU A 96 20.62 46.39 22.31
CA LEU A 96 20.70 47.75 22.86
C LEU A 96 21.73 47.89 23.99
N ASN A 97 21.95 46.84 24.78
CA ASN A 97 22.88 46.87 25.92
C ASN A 97 24.36 46.66 25.53
N ASN A 98 24.68 46.57 24.24
CA ASN A 98 26.04 46.37 23.73
C ASN A 98 26.54 47.53 22.84
N ILE A 99 25.80 48.64 22.79
CA ILE A 99 26.28 49.90 22.18
C ILE A 99 27.08 50.66 23.25
N ASP A 100 28.17 50.07 23.74
CA ASP A 100 29.19 50.79 24.50
C ASP A 100 30.27 51.28 23.51
N ASP A 101 30.02 52.47 22.99
CA ASP A 101 30.93 53.61 22.70
C ASP A 101 32.39 53.44 22.23
N HIS A 102 32.83 52.29 21.73
CA HIS A 102 34.17 52.16 21.14
C HIS A 102 34.16 51.35 19.83
N ASP A 103 33.93 52.04 18.71
CA ASP A 103 34.78 52.05 17.51
C ASP A 103 34.03 52.61 16.29
N LEU A 104 34.01 53.95 16.20
CA LEU A 104 33.76 54.65 14.94
C LEU A 104 35.04 54.58 14.10
N ASN A 105 35.28 53.46 13.40
CA ASN A 105 36.05 53.43 12.15
C ASN A 105 36.06 52.03 11.52
N GLY A 106 35.36 51.88 10.38
CA GLY A 106 35.80 50.97 9.32
C GLY A 106 34.96 49.71 9.11
N ASN A 107 34.20 49.73 8.02
CA ASN A 107 33.55 48.63 7.29
C ASN A 107 32.38 47.89 7.95
N ASP A 108 31.22 48.10 7.31
CA ASP A 108 29.97 47.36 7.45
C ASP A 108 30.18 45.85 7.55
N ASN A 109 30.13 45.34 8.77
CA ASN A 109 29.68 43.99 9.11
C ASN A 109 29.07 44.08 10.50
N THR A 110 27.75 44.21 10.54
CA THR A 110 26.95 44.30 11.76
C THR A 110 27.24 43.11 12.69
N HIS A 111 27.91 43.41 13.81
CA HIS A 111 28.24 42.46 14.88
C HIS A 111 27.00 42.16 15.73
N PHE A 112 25.99 41.48 15.17
CA PHE A 112 24.87 40.96 15.97
C PHE A 112 25.36 39.87 16.93
N LYS A 113 24.83 39.85 18.18
CA LYS A 113 25.12 38.81 19.16
C LYS A 113 24.52 37.48 18.67
N LYS A 114 25.38 36.61 18.14
CA LYS A 114 24.99 35.34 17.51
C LYS A 114 24.75 34.24 18.55
N PHE A 115 23.55 33.66 18.54
CA PHE A 115 23.16 32.52 19.37
C PHE A 115 23.71 31.21 18.79
N ASP A 116 23.97 30.20 19.64
CA ASP A 116 24.53 28.90 19.25
C ASP A 116 23.49 27.77 19.36
N TYR A 117 22.30 28.00 18.81
CA TYR A 117 21.25 26.98 18.78
C TYR A 117 21.63 25.87 17.79
N GLN A 118 21.37 24.63 18.19
CA GLN A 118 21.65 23.45 17.38
C GLN A 118 20.40 22.97 16.61
N LYS A 119 19.20 23.33 17.11
CA LYS A 119 17.92 22.98 16.48
C LYS A 119 16.92 24.14 16.54
N LEU A 120 16.28 24.43 15.40
CA LEU A 120 15.12 25.31 15.28
C LEU A 120 13.86 24.46 15.07
N VAL A 121 12.81 24.73 15.83
CA VAL A 121 11.49 24.14 15.65
C VAL A 121 10.54 25.24 15.18
N LEU A 122 9.97 25.08 13.99
CA LEU A 122 9.05 26.03 13.39
C LEU A 122 7.62 25.49 13.46
N ILE A 123 6.71 26.20 14.14
CA ILE A 123 5.30 25.84 14.20
C ILE A 123 4.52 26.71 13.21
N ILE A 124 3.81 26.08 12.28
CA ILE A 124 3.06 26.75 11.20
C ILE A 124 1.67 26.14 11.03
N ASP A 125 0.74 26.91 10.48
CA ASP A 125 -0.61 26.46 10.13
C ASP A 125 -1.07 27.00 8.77
N ASP A 126 -2.29 26.63 8.34
CA ASP A 126 -2.86 27.07 7.06
C ASP A 126 -3.22 28.58 7.02
N THR A 127 -3.19 29.28 8.14
CA THR A 127 -3.49 30.72 8.21
C THR A 127 -2.28 31.60 7.93
N LEU A 128 -1.08 31.01 7.95
CA LEU A 128 0.15 31.74 7.69
C LEU A 128 0.14 32.35 6.29
N GLN A 129 0.22 33.68 6.25
CA GLN A 129 0.45 34.46 5.05
C GLN A 129 1.75 35.25 5.24
N LEU A 130 2.82 34.79 4.61
CA LEU A 130 4.07 35.54 4.59
C LEU A 130 3.97 36.62 3.52
N VAL A 131 3.82 37.86 3.96
CA VAL A 131 4.03 39.06 3.13
C VAL A 131 5.54 39.34 3.09
N ASP A 132 6.05 39.98 2.04
CA ASP A 132 7.48 40.22 1.82
C ASP A 132 8.21 40.77 3.06
N ASP A 133 7.59 41.71 3.78
CA ASP A 133 8.17 42.29 5.01
C ASP A 133 8.33 41.25 6.14
N THR A 134 7.31 40.44 6.39
CA THR A 134 7.35 39.37 7.41
C THR A 134 8.35 38.27 7.06
N LEU A 135 8.50 37.97 5.76
CA LEU A 135 9.50 37.01 5.29
C LEU A 135 10.92 37.54 5.48
N MET A 136 11.13 38.84 5.24
CA MET A 136 12.42 39.50 5.47
C MET A 136 12.77 39.55 6.95
N GLU A 137 11.80 39.85 7.83
CA GLU A 137 11.99 39.78 9.28
C GLU A 137 12.37 38.37 9.73
N PHE A 138 11.63 37.35 9.27
CA PHE A 138 11.95 35.95 9.56
C PHE A 138 13.35 35.58 9.07
N LYS A 139 13.73 36.01 7.85
CA LYS A 139 15.06 35.76 7.29
C LYS A 139 16.16 36.39 8.14
N ASN A 140 15.94 37.60 8.65
CA ASN A 140 16.88 38.26 9.56
C ASN A 140 17.00 37.50 10.89
N ILE A 141 15.89 37.09 11.49
CA ILE A 141 15.91 36.28 12.73
C ILE A 141 16.62 34.96 12.48
N PHE A 142 16.29 34.26 11.39
CA PHE A 142 16.90 32.99 11.01
C PHE A 142 18.42 33.10 10.83
N GLN A 143 18.90 34.18 10.18
CA GLN A 143 20.34 34.46 10.06
C GLN A 143 21.02 34.72 11.41
N ARG A 144 20.33 35.38 12.37
CA ARG A 144 20.86 35.62 13.72
C ARG A 144 20.95 34.34 14.55
N LEU A 145 20.05 33.38 14.31
CA LEU A 145 20.00 32.09 15.00
C LEU A 145 21.06 31.09 14.49
N THR A 146 21.62 31.29 13.31
CA THR A 146 22.44 30.28 12.61
C THR A 146 23.92 30.64 12.57
N LYS A 147 24.69 30.14 13.55
CA LYS A 147 26.18 30.19 13.52
C LYS A 147 26.81 29.04 12.71
N GLY A 148 26.01 28.06 12.28
CA GLY A 148 26.45 26.85 11.57
C GLY A 148 25.27 26.07 10.95
N LYS A 149 25.46 24.77 10.66
CA LYS A 149 24.39 23.88 10.19
C LYS A 149 23.38 23.61 11.32
N ILE A 150 22.38 24.48 11.47
CA ILE A 150 21.24 24.23 12.35
C ILE A 150 20.36 23.12 11.76
N SER A 151 19.83 22.25 12.62
CA SER A 151 18.77 21.32 12.23
C SER A 151 17.42 22.01 12.32
N ILE A 152 16.57 21.86 11.30
CA ILE A 152 15.22 22.47 11.29
C ILE A 152 14.18 21.36 11.38
N ASP A 153 13.29 21.45 12.34
CA ASP A 153 12.08 20.63 12.42
C ASP A 153 10.86 21.52 12.20
N VAL A 154 9.94 21.09 11.34
CA VAL A 154 8.70 21.83 11.04
C VAL A 154 7.53 21.10 11.67
N ILE A 155 6.76 21.78 12.52
CA ILE A 155 5.48 21.31 13.04
C ILE A 155 4.36 22.01 12.28
N TYR A 156 3.65 21.25 11.44
CA TYR A 156 2.50 21.73 10.70
C TYR A 156 1.20 21.38 11.42
N CYS A 157 0.35 22.40 11.60
CA CYS A 157 -0.93 22.33 12.30
C CYS A 157 -2.08 22.63 11.31
N PRO A 158 -2.63 21.64 10.61
CA PRO A 158 -3.71 21.87 9.64
C PRO A 158 -4.94 22.51 10.28
N CYS A 159 -5.50 23.55 9.66
CA CYS A 159 -6.71 24.20 10.17
C CYS A 159 -7.97 23.49 9.67
N SER A 160 -8.89 23.16 10.57
CA SER A 160 -10.20 22.61 10.19
C SER A 160 -11.07 23.71 9.56
N SER A 161 -11.60 23.48 8.36
CA SER A 161 -12.46 24.44 7.66
C SER A 161 -13.93 24.38 8.11
N SER A 162 -14.28 23.50 9.04
CA SER A 162 -15.67 23.26 9.46
C SER A 162 -15.84 23.29 10.98
N SER A 163 -16.97 23.81 11.44
CA SER A 163 -17.41 23.73 12.85
C SER A 163 -17.59 22.27 13.34
N ASN A 164 -17.68 21.30 12.42
CA ASN A 164 -17.77 19.86 12.70
C ASN A 164 -16.39 19.15 12.74
N GLY A 165 -15.29 19.90 12.85
CA GLY A 165 -14.02 19.45 13.43
C GLY A 165 -13.11 18.53 12.60
N ASN A 166 -13.63 17.70 11.69
CA ASN A 166 -12.88 16.52 11.21
C ASN A 166 -12.43 16.59 9.74
N ASN A 167 -12.58 17.75 9.07
CA ASN A 167 -12.37 17.86 7.62
C ASN A 167 -11.25 18.85 7.27
N TYR A 168 -10.09 18.32 6.89
CA TYR A 168 -8.88 19.07 6.57
C TYR A 168 -8.61 19.10 5.06
N LEU A 169 -9.67 19.12 4.23
CA LEU A 169 -9.54 18.89 2.78
C LEU A 169 -8.75 19.99 2.05
N ASN A 170 -8.77 21.22 2.57
CA ASN A 170 -8.14 22.38 1.94
C ASN A 170 -6.70 22.62 2.42
N SER A 171 -6.25 21.87 3.43
CA SER A 171 -4.92 21.98 4.03
C SER A 171 -3.83 21.50 3.05
N SER A 172 -2.75 22.28 2.95
CA SER A 172 -1.67 22.05 1.99
C SER A 172 -0.33 22.48 2.58
N ILE A 173 0.53 21.50 2.92
CA ILE A 173 1.88 21.81 3.41
C ILE A 173 2.76 22.37 2.31
N LEU A 174 2.53 21.96 1.07
CA LEU A 174 3.36 22.36 -0.06
C LEU A 174 3.31 23.88 -0.25
N LYS A 175 2.12 24.50 -0.17
CA LYS A 175 1.95 25.96 -0.27
C LYS A 175 2.72 26.75 0.79
N LEU A 176 2.89 26.17 1.97
CA LEU A 176 3.60 26.81 3.08
C LEU A 176 5.11 26.63 2.90
N VAL A 177 5.57 25.41 2.62
CA VAL A 177 6.99 25.12 2.41
C VAL A 177 7.54 25.91 1.22
N THR A 178 6.76 26.11 0.15
CA THR A 178 7.18 26.94 -1.00
C THR A 178 7.45 28.41 -0.62
N GLN A 179 6.76 28.96 0.37
CA GLN A 179 7.00 30.35 0.83
C GLN A 179 8.36 30.49 1.53
N PHE A 180 8.87 29.41 2.13
CA PHE A 180 10.14 29.40 2.85
C PHE A 180 11.35 29.00 2.01
N GLU A 181 11.19 28.70 0.71
CA GLU A 181 12.29 28.22 -0.14
C GLU A 181 13.49 29.18 -0.23
N THR A 182 13.24 30.48 -0.03
CA THR A 182 14.29 31.51 -0.01
C THR A 182 15.06 31.57 1.30
N VAL A 183 14.57 30.89 2.35
CA VAL A 183 15.15 30.87 3.70
C VAL A 183 15.76 29.51 4.02
N PHE A 184 15.02 28.42 3.80
CA PHE A 184 15.54 27.06 3.93
C PHE A 184 14.91 26.15 2.86
N GLN A 185 15.74 25.29 2.28
CA GLN A 185 15.32 24.34 1.23
C GLN A 185 15.04 22.95 1.79
N ILE A 186 15.79 22.55 2.82
CA ILE A 186 15.74 21.21 3.42
C ILE A 186 15.55 21.37 4.92
N PHE A 187 14.69 20.54 5.49
CA PHE A 187 14.48 20.42 6.92
C PHE A 187 14.59 18.93 7.32
N ASN A 188 14.84 18.63 8.58
CA ASN A 188 15.06 17.26 9.04
C ASN A 188 13.73 16.49 9.11
N ASN A 189 12.76 17.08 9.81
CA ASN A 189 11.48 16.44 10.13
C ASN A 189 10.30 17.33 9.80
N LEU A 190 9.26 16.74 9.21
CA LEU A 190 7.90 17.26 9.22
C LEU A 190 7.11 16.55 10.31
N ILE A 191 6.52 17.27 11.26
CA ILE A 191 5.58 16.73 12.25
C ILE A 191 4.23 17.34 11.95
N ILE A 192 3.23 16.51 11.68
CA ILE A 192 1.88 16.98 11.40
C ILE A 192 1.01 16.68 12.61
N GLU A 193 0.53 17.76 13.23
CA GLU A 193 -0.14 17.71 14.52
C GLU A 193 -1.61 18.09 14.38
N PHE A 194 -2.48 17.29 14.99
CA PHE A 194 -3.92 17.45 14.92
C PHE A 194 -4.50 17.47 16.33
N GLN A 195 -5.52 18.29 16.54
CA GLN A 195 -6.29 18.27 17.78
C GLN A 195 -7.02 16.92 17.98
N GLN A 196 -7.36 16.25 16.88
CA GLN A 196 -8.12 15.02 16.88
C GLN A 196 -7.25 13.82 16.51
N SER A 197 -7.54 12.68 17.12
CA SER A 197 -6.83 11.42 16.84
C SER A 197 -7.38 10.65 15.63
N SER A 198 -8.54 11.03 15.11
CA SER A 198 -9.12 10.46 13.89
C SER A 198 -9.18 11.54 12.82
N ILE A 199 -8.52 11.32 11.69
CA ILE A 199 -8.47 12.29 10.60
C ILE A 199 -8.92 11.69 9.27
N LYS A 200 -9.49 12.55 8.43
CA LYS A 200 -9.70 12.26 7.01
C LYS A 200 -8.77 13.15 6.18
N THR A 201 -7.99 12.53 5.32
CA THR A 201 -7.01 13.20 4.48
C THR A 201 -7.68 13.70 3.19
N ASN A 202 -7.07 14.70 2.55
CA ASN A 202 -7.39 15.01 1.16
C ASN A 202 -6.76 13.97 0.21
N ARG A 203 -7.06 14.07 -1.09
CA ARG A 203 -6.59 13.12 -2.11
C ARG A 203 -5.08 13.05 -2.26
N ASN A 204 -4.37 14.14 -1.98
CA ASN A 204 -2.91 14.23 -2.09
C ASN A 204 -2.20 14.10 -0.74
N PHE A 205 -2.90 13.67 0.31
CA PHE A 205 -2.37 13.54 1.66
C PHE A 205 -1.69 14.83 2.16
N PHE A 206 -2.46 15.93 2.21
CA PHE A 206 -2.00 17.28 2.55
C PHE A 206 -0.96 17.87 1.58
N ASP A 207 -0.95 17.38 0.34
CA ASP A 207 0.05 17.65 -0.71
C ASP A 207 1.46 17.11 -0.40
N ILE A 208 1.60 16.24 0.59
CA ILE A 208 2.82 15.46 0.82
C ILE A 208 3.05 14.49 -0.34
N LEU A 209 1.98 13.88 -0.86
CA LEU A 209 2.03 13.01 -2.03
C LEU A 209 1.83 13.84 -3.31
N ASN A 210 2.56 14.94 -3.42
CA ASN A 210 2.79 15.65 -4.67
C ASN A 210 4.27 15.51 -5.05
N HIS A 211 4.58 15.29 -6.32
CA HIS A 211 5.95 15.14 -6.78
C HIS A 211 6.80 16.40 -6.51
N ASP A 212 6.18 17.60 -6.57
CA ASP A 212 6.82 18.87 -6.22
C ASP A 212 7.31 18.95 -4.77
N PHE A 213 6.71 18.18 -3.86
CA PHE A 213 7.17 18.08 -2.48
C PHE A 213 8.55 17.40 -2.40
N PHE A 214 8.84 16.50 -3.35
CA PHE A 214 10.08 15.72 -3.37
C PHE A 214 11.16 16.33 -4.29
N ILE A 215 10.78 17.27 -5.17
CA ILE A 215 11.69 17.93 -6.09
C ILE A 215 12.03 19.32 -5.53
N GLU A 216 13.33 19.61 -5.41
CA GLU A 216 13.80 20.94 -5.07
C GLU A 216 13.67 21.86 -6.29
N SER A 217 13.01 23.01 -6.13
CA SER A 217 12.65 23.95 -7.22
C SER A 217 13.84 24.45 -8.04
N ASN A 218 15.07 24.42 -7.47
CA ASN A 218 16.29 24.93 -8.11
C ASN A 218 17.26 23.84 -8.62
N THR A 219 16.98 22.54 -8.42
CA THR A 219 17.86 21.44 -8.86
C THR A 219 17.41 20.77 -10.16
N ILE A 220 16.51 21.38 -10.94
CA ILE A 220 16.19 20.89 -12.30
C ILE A 220 17.47 20.79 -13.17
N THR A 221 18.54 21.51 -12.78
CA THR A 221 19.87 21.46 -13.41
C THR A 221 20.92 20.60 -12.67
N LYS A 222 20.66 20.15 -11.43
CA LYS A 222 21.62 19.38 -10.61
C LYS A 222 21.13 17.96 -10.33
N LYS A 223 22.02 17.00 -10.59
CA LYS A 223 21.92 15.52 -10.59
C LYS A 223 21.38 14.83 -9.32
N THR A 224 20.78 15.52 -8.35
CA THR A 224 20.41 14.96 -7.04
C THR A 224 18.96 15.26 -6.66
N LEU A 225 18.11 14.24 -6.77
CA LEU A 225 16.79 14.18 -6.13
C LEU A 225 17.01 14.05 -4.62
N THR A 226 17.07 15.17 -3.91
CA THR A 226 17.18 15.16 -2.44
C THR A 226 15.82 15.52 -1.87
N PRO A 227 15.19 14.66 -1.05
CA PRO A 227 13.89 14.99 -0.49
C PRO A 227 14.01 16.18 0.46
N ARG A 228 12.97 17.03 0.49
CA ARG A 228 12.91 18.21 1.38
C ARG A 228 12.99 17.86 2.85
N CYS A 229 12.61 16.64 3.21
CA CYS A 229 12.72 16.10 4.56
C CYS A 229 13.00 14.60 4.56
N LYS A 230 13.58 14.13 5.67
CA LYS A 230 13.91 12.70 5.86
C LYS A 230 12.81 11.93 6.58
N LYS A 231 11.99 12.63 7.37
CA LYS A 231 10.96 11.99 8.19
C LYS A 231 9.70 12.83 8.26
N ILE A 232 8.55 12.17 8.11
CA ILE A 232 7.22 12.76 8.24
C ILE A 232 6.47 12.02 9.34
N SER A 233 6.09 12.72 10.41
CA SER A 233 5.54 12.11 11.62
C SER A 233 4.12 12.57 11.90
N PHE A 234 3.27 11.63 12.33
CA PHE A 234 1.88 11.87 12.75
C PHE A 234 1.68 11.35 14.18
N PRO A 235 2.21 12.03 15.21
CA PRO A 235 2.28 11.49 16.56
C PRO A 235 0.92 11.33 17.25
N SER A 236 -0.07 12.19 16.98
CA SER A 236 -1.38 12.16 17.67
C SER A 236 -2.44 11.28 17.01
N ILE A 237 -2.19 10.76 15.80
CA ILE A 237 -3.19 10.04 15.02
C ILE A 237 -3.28 8.57 15.44
N LYS A 238 -4.52 8.13 15.70
CA LYS A 238 -4.91 6.74 15.96
C LYS A 238 -5.71 6.13 14.81
N GLN A 239 -6.48 6.93 14.09
CA GLN A 239 -7.26 6.48 12.93
C GLN A 239 -7.05 7.43 11.76
N MET A 240 -6.71 6.87 10.60
CA MET A 240 -6.50 7.63 9.38
C MET A 240 -7.42 7.12 8.28
N LYS A 241 -8.18 8.04 7.68
CA LYS A 241 -9.07 7.78 6.55
C LYS A 241 -8.51 8.45 5.30
N MET A 242 -8.18 7.66 4.29
CA MET A 242 -7.62 8.11 3.03
C MET A 242 -8.59 7.91 1.85
N ASP A 243 -8.42 8.71 0.79
CA ASP A 243 -9.08 8.43 -0.48
C ASP A 243 -8.45 7.18 -1.09
N TYR A 244 -9.29 6.28 -1.58
CA TYR A 244 -8.88 4.99 -2.15
C TYR A 244 -7.97 5.09 -3.38
N LEU A 245 -7.93 6.25 -4.05
CA LEU A 245 -7.06 6.52 -5.20
C LEU A 245 -5.80 7.31 -4.83
N THR A 246 -5.56 7.63 -3.56
CA THR A 246 -4.44 8.51 -3.18
C THR A 246 -3.08 8.02 -3.68
N ILE A 247 -2.76 6.73 -3.47
CA ILE A 247 -1.47 6.17 -3.89
C ILE A 247 -1.41 6.04 -5.42
N ASP A 248 -2.45 5.50 -6.06
CA ASP A 248 -2.50 5.36 -7.53
C ASP A 248 -2.41 6.73 -8.24
N SER A 249 -3.10 7.75 -7.72
CA SER A 249 -3.06 9.11 -8.28
C SER A 249 -1.67 9.73 -8.15
N PHE A 250 -0.98 9.45 -7.05
CA PHE A 250 0.40 9.90 -6.85
C PHE A 250 1.36 9.25 -7.85
N ILE A 251 1.28 7.92 -8.00
CA ILE A 251 2.09 7.15 -8.95
C ILE A 251 1.83 7.61 -10.38
N TYR A 252 0.56 7.76 -10.74
CA TYR A 252 0.17 8.19 -12.08
C TYR A 252 0.71 9.59 -12.42
N LYS A 253 0.64 10.54 -11.49
CA LYS A 253 1.22 11.89 -11.68
C LYS A 253 2.73 11.84 -11.93
N ILE A 254 3.47 10.99 -11.22
CA ILE A 254 4.90 10.79 -11.45
C ILE A 254 5.15 10.19 -12.85
N LEU A 255 4.38 9.17 -13.24
CA LEU A 255 4.48 8.54 -14.57
C LEU A 255 3.97 9.43 -15.72
N GLU A 256 3.33 10.56 -15.44
CA GLU A 256 2.93 11.54 -16.45
C GLU A 256 4.00 12.57 -16.79
N MET A 257 5.10 12.60 -16.04
CA MET A 257 6.21 13.51 -16.24
C MET A 257 7.00 13.13 -17.52
N LYS A 258 6.42 13.38 -18.69
CA LYS A 258 6.94 12.92 -20.00
C LYS A 258 8.17 13.66 -20.53
N ASN A 259 8.65 14.73 -19.89
CA ASN A 259 9.65 15.63 -20.46
C ASN A 259 10.82 16.00 -19.52
N HIS A 260 11.04 15.27 -18.42
CA HIS A 260 12.24 15.54 -17.62
C HIS A 260 13.47 14.87 -18.27
N PRO A 261 14.55 15.63 -18.52
CA PRO A 261 15.72 15.11 -19.22
C PRO A 261 16.27 13.89 -18.46
N ILE A 262 16.72 12.88 -19.21
CA ILE A 262 17.51 11.77 -18.68
C ILE A 262 18.62 12.39 -17.82
N MET A 263 18.61 12.08 -16.52
CA MET A 263 19.67 12.55 -15.63
C MET A 263 20.91 11.69 -15.88
N GLU A 264 21.79 12.16 -16.74
CA GLU A 264 23.13 11.59 -16.87
C GLU A 264 23.95 11.96 -15.64
N SER A 265 24.21 11.00 -14.76
CA SER A 265 25.16 11.19 -13.67
C SER A 265 26.51 10.58 -14.03
N THR A 266 27.48 11.47 -14.29
CA THR A 266 28.91 11.15 -14.28
C THR A 266 29.34 10.83 -12.85
N ILE A 267 29.71 9.57 -12.57
CA ILE A 267 30.35 9.19 -11.31
C ILE A 267 31.84 9.00 -11.60
N THR A 268 32.68 9.79 -10.92
CA THR A 268 34.14 9.61 -10.98
C THR A 268 34.55 8.78 -9.78
N ARG A 269 34.87 7.49 -10.00
CA ARG A 269 35.49 6.67 -8.95
C ARG A 269 37.00 6.90 -9.00
N ILE A 270 37.55 7.41 -7.89
CA ILE A 270 39.00 7.48 -7.69
C ILE A 270 39.41 6.14 -7.08
N ILE A 271 40.05 5.29 -7.87
CA ILE A 271 40.67 4.08 -7.35
C ILE A 271 42.01 4.51 -6.76
N THR A 272 42.14 4.42 -5.43
CA THR A 272 43.42 4.62 -4.75
C THR A 272 44.01 3.25 -4.47
N ASP A 273 44.96 2.81 -5.30
CA ASP A 273 45.80 1.67 -4.95
C ASP A 273 46.85 2.12 -3.94
N SER A 274 46.91 1.43 -2.80
CA SER A 274 47.71 1.81 -1.64
C SER A 274 49.22 1.70 -1.83
N ASN A 275 49.73 1.23 -2.98
CA ASN A 275 51.15 0.94 -3.16
C ASN A 275 51.77 1.36 -4.51
N ASN A 276 51.09 2.11 -5.38
CA ASN A 276 51.76 2.74 -6.53
C ASN A 276 50.96 3.95 -7.02
N VAL A 277 51.66 5.07 -7.26
CA VAL A 277 51.09 6.32 -7.77
C VAL A 277 50.68 6.14 -9.24
N ASN A 278 49.52 5.52 -9.47
CA ASN A 278 48.75 5.66 -10.70
C ASN A 278 47.31 6.01 -10.30
N ILE A 279 46.99 7.31 -10.37
CA ILE A 279 45.63 7.81 -10.15
C ILE A 279 44.84 7.49 -11.43
N GLY A 280 44.22 6.32 -11.47
CA GLY A 280 43.23 6.00 -12.48
C GLY A 280 41.87 6.57 -12.08
N THR A 281 41.39 7.57 -12.81
CA THR A 281 39.98 8.00 -12.73
C THR A 281 39.15 7.16 -13.68
N VAL A 282 38.27 6.31 -13.16
CA VAL A 282 37.24 5.66 -13.97
C VAL A 282 36.01 6.55 -13.95
N VAL A 283 35.63 7.04 -15.13
CA VAL A 283 34.40 7.80 -15.33
C VAL A 283 33.32 6.82 -15.76
N GLU A 284 32.43 6.44 -14.83
CA GLU A 284 31.25 5.65 -15.15
C GLU A 284 30.11 6.63 -15.49
N HIS A 285 29.56 6.49 -16.70
CA HIS A 285 28.34 7.15 -17.11
C HIS A 285 27.17 6.25 -16.74
N GLU A 286 26.47 6.56 -15.65
CA GLU A 286 25.24 5.86 -15.32
C GLU A 286 24.05 6.72 -15.80
N THR A 287 23.39 6.24 -16.85
CA THR A 287 22.09 6.73 -17.30
C THR A 287 21.02 6.13 -16.41
N TYR A 288 20.34 6.97 -15.64
CA TYR A 288 19.22 6.55 -14.82
C TYR A 288 17.93 7.18 -15.30
N ASN A 289 16.86 6.39 -15.25
CA ASN A 289 15.52 6.95 -15.38
C ASN A 289 15.23 7.85 -14.16
N PHE A 290 14.90 9.11 -14.41
CA PHE A 290 14.54 10.08 -13.37
C PHE A 290 13.38 9.58 -12.49
N ILE A 291 12.38 8.93 -13.10
CA ILE A 291 11.22 8.38 -12.38
C ILE A 291 11.65 7.27 -11.43
N GLU A 292 12.55 6.39 -11.87
CA GLU A 292 13.09 5.33 -11.03
C GLU A 292 13.84 5.92 -9.83
N LYS A 293 14.74 6.88 -10.06
CA LYS A 293 15.45 7.58 -8.97
C LYS A 293 14.48 8.27 -8.00
N LEU A 294 13.41 8.87 -8.51
CA LEU A 294 12.40 9.53 -7.68
C LEU A 294 11.70 8.50 -6.78
N PHE A 295 11.27 7.35 -7.32
CA PHE A 295 10.67 6.29 -6.51
C PHE A 295 11.66 5.71 -5.48
N ILE A 296 12.91 5.51 -5.86
CA ILE A 296 13.96 5.07 -4.93
C ILE A 296 14.13 6.07 -3.79
N GLY A 297 14.23 7.37 -4.11
CA GLY A 297 14.38 8.42 -3.11
C GLY A 297 13.18 8.48 -2.16
N ILE A 298 11.96 8.40 -2.69
CA ILE A 298 10.75 8.36 -1.86
C ILE A 298 10.75 7.17 -0.89
N ILE A 299 11.10 5.97 -1.38
CA ILE A 299 11.01 4.74 -0.58
C ILE A 299 12.19 4.60 0.40
N LYS A 300 13.40 5.03 0.03
CA LYS A 300 14.61 4.84 0.84
C LYS A 300 14.94 6.02 1.74
N ASP A 301 14.73 7.24 1.26
CA ASP A 301 15.26 8.44 1.92
C ASP A 301 14.22 9.15 2.80
N ILE A 302 12.96 8.71 2.76
CA ILE A 302 11.85 9.30 3.51
C ILE A 302 11.15 8.23 4.35
N GLU A 303 11.11 8.44 5.67
CA GLU A 303 10.35 7.63 6.62
C GLU A 303 9.02 8.32 6.97
N PHE A 304 7.90 7.62 6.81
CA PHE A 304 6.63 8.01 7.43
C PHE A 304 6.53 7.34 8.80
N TYR A 305 6.28 8.10 9.86
CA TYR A 305 6.22 7.57 11.22
C TYR A 305 4.89 7.92 11.90
N LEU A 306 4.09 6.88 12.15
CA LEU A 306 2.76 7.02 12.73
C LEU A 306 2.68 6.13 13.98
N PRO A 307 3.33 6.54 15.08
CA PRO A 307 3.55 5.67 16.24
C PRO A 307 2.27 5.20 16.90
N ASN A 308 1.22 6.00 16.86
CA ASN A 308 -0.04 5.72 17.55
C ASN A 308 -1.15 5.22 16.62
N LEU A 309 -0.87 5.06 15.32
CA LEU A 309 -1.88 4.64 14.34
C LEU A 309 -2.30 3.19 14.60
N GLN A 310 -3.60 2.98 14.77
CA GLN A 310 -4.23 1.69 15.01
C GLN A 310 -5.04 1.21 13.82
N SER A 311 -5.63 2.15 13.06
CA SER A 311 -6.49 1.88 11.91
C SER A 311 -6.13 2.75 10.70
N LEU A 312 -5.92 2.12 9.55
CA LEU A 312 -5.78 2.76 8.25
C LEU A 312 -6.91 2.32 7.31
N GLU A 313 -7.79 3.25 6.97
CA GLU A 313 -9.01 3.00 6.22
C GLU A 313 -9.07 3.76 4.90
N PHE A 314 -9.65 3.14 3.86
CA PHE A 314 -9.85 3.78 2.56
C PHE A 314 -11.33 4.01 2.30
N TYR A 315 -11.64 5.16 1.69
CA TYR A 315 -13.00 5.58 1.39
C TYR A 315 -13.14 6.03 -0.05
N ASN A 316 -14.30 5.74 -0.65
CA ASN A 316 -14.63 6.22 -1.99
C ASN A 316 -15.25 7.63 -1.97
N TYR A 317 -15.58 8.16 -3.14
CA TYR A 317 -16.22 9.46 -3.31
C TYR A 317 -17.59 9.59 -2.62
N ASN A 318 -18.28 8.47 -2.37
CA ASN A 318 -19.53 8.41 -1.61
C ASN A 318 -19.29 8.27 -0.10
N ASN A 319 -18.04 8.39 0.36
CA ASN A 319 -17.64 8.23 1.76
C ASN A 319 -18.00 6.84 2.34
N ALA A 320 -18.08 5.81 1.48
CA ALA A 320 -18.21 4.42 1.90
C ALA A 320 -16.83 3.77 2.00
N GLU A 321 -16.62 2.94 3.03
CA GLU A 321 -15.39 2.16 3.20
C GLU A 321 -15.16 1.27 1.96
N THR A 322 -13.94 1.32 1.44
CA THR A 322 -13.44 0.55 0.29
C THR A 322 -12.00 0.15 0.56
N CYS A 323 -11.38 -0.56 -0.38
CA CYS A 323 -9.95 -0.90 -0.33
C CYS A 323 -9.09 0.14 -1.06
N ASN A 324 -7.80 0.21 -0.73
CA ASN A 324 -6.81 0.94 -1.52
C ASN A 324 -6.74 0.35 -2.93
N PHE A 325 -6.80 1.19 -3.94
CA PHE A 325 -6.83 0.76 -5.33
C PHE A 325 -5.41 0.44 -5.82
N ILE A 326 -5.25 -0.60 -6.63
CA ILE A 326 -4.01 -0.91 -7.35
C ILE A 326 -4.37 -1.10 -8.82
N ASP A 327 -4.03 -0.11 -9.65
CA ASP A 327 -4.31 -0.14 -11.08
C ASP A 327 -3.22 -0.90 -11.86
N LEU A 328 -3.58 -2.10 -12.34
CA LEU A 328 -2.80 -2.98 -13.21
C LEU A 328 -3.41 -3.02 -14.63
N SER A 329 -4.09 -1.96 -15.05
CA SER A 329 -4.60 -1.83 -16.42
C SER A 329 -3.47 -1.65 -17.43
N THR A 330 -3.79 -1.88 -18.70
CA THR A 330 -2.86 -1.71 -19.83
C THR A 330 -2.16 -0.35 -19.81
N LEU A 331 -2.90 0.71 -19.46
CA LEU A 331 -2.38 2.07 -19.44
C LEU A 331 -1.22 2.22 -18.43
N VAL A 332 -1.40 1.71 -17.21
CA VAL A 332 -0.39 1.81 -16.16
C VAL A 332 0.78 0.90 -16.46
N LEU A 333 0.52 -0.35 -16.84
CA LEU A 333 1.57 -1.32 -17.20
C LEU A 333 2.44 -0.82 -18.36
N LYS A 334 1.84 -0.23 -19.39
CA LYS A 334 2.59 0.40 -20.49
C LYS A 334 3.41 1.58 -20.02
N LYS A 335 2.88 2.46 -19.16
CA LYS A 335 3.66 3.59 -18.63
C LYS A 335 4.91 3.13 -17.86
N PHE A 336 4.81 2.13 -16.99
CA PHE A 336 5.98 1.56 -16.32
C PHE A 336 6.99 1.00 -17.32
N ASN A 337 6.52 0.23 -18.31
CA ASN A 337 7.37 -0.36 -19.34
C ASN A 337 8.02 0.69 -20.26
N ASP A 338 7.28 1.72 -20.68
CA ASP A 338 7.75 2.80 -21.55
C ASP A 338 8.82 3.65 -20.85
N HIS A 339 8.69 3.83 -19.54
CA HIS A 339 9.69 4.48 -18.71
C HIS A 339 10.84 3.55 -18.32
N LEU A 340 10.82 2.25 -18.65
CA LEU A 340 11.79 1.27 -18.13
C LEU A 340 11.87 1.26 -16.59
N CYS A 341 10.75 1.57 -15.92
CA CYS A 341 10.66 1.59 -14.47
C CYS A 341 10.12 0.25 -13.96
N PRO A 342 10.80 -0.41 -13.01
CA PRO A 342 10.32 -1.66 -12.42
C PRO A 342 8.92 -1.52 -11.81
N LEU A 343 8.01 -2.44 -12.16
CA LEU A 343 6.67 -2.52 -11.59
C LEU A 343 6.70 -2.85 -10.09
N SER A 344 7.80 -3.40 -9.58
CA SER A 344 8.01 -3.57 -8.13
C SER A 344 7.81 -2.28 -7.32
N PHE A 345 8.09 -1.10 -7.90
CA PHE A 345 7.85 0.19 -7.23
C PHE A 345 6.36 0.47 -6.97
N LEU A 346 5.46 0.03 -7.87
CA LEU A 346 4.02 0.09 -7.64
C LEU A 346 3.67 -0.66 -6.34
N PHE A 347 4.09 -1.93 -6.25
CA PHE A 347 3.78 -2.77 -5.09
C PHE A 347 4.45 -2.27 -3.80
N ASP A 348 5.68 -1.77 -3.88
CA ASP A 348 6.39 -1.21 -2.73
C ASP A 348 5.67 0.02 -2.16
N LEU A 349 5.17 0.92 -3.01
CA LEU A 349 4.40 2.10 -2.57
C LEU A 349 3.05 1.70 -1.97
N HIS A 350 2.30 0.78 -2.59
CA HIS A 350 1.05 0.28 -2.02
C HIS A 350 1.24 -0.57 -0.76
N SER A 351 2.43 -1.13 -0.53
CA SER A 351 2.75 -1.84 0.71
C SER A 351 3.01 -0.93 1.90
N PHE A 352 3.10 0.39 1.69
CA PHE A 352 3.51 1.35 2.71
C PHE A 352 4.88 0.98 3.30
N LYS A 353 5.82 0.55 2.45
CA LYS A 353 7.11 -0.04 2.86
C LYS A 353 7.95 0.86 3.76
N ASN A 354 7.90 2.17 3.52
CA ASN A 354 8.60 3.19 4.28
C ASN A 354 7.73 3.83 5.38
N TRP A 355 6.58 3.24 5.69
CA TRP A 355 5.70 3.67 6.78
C TRP A 355 5.91 2.79 8.00
N ASN A 356 6.43 3.40 9.06
CA ASN A 356 6.60 2.80 10.36
C ASN A 356 5.34 3.04 11.21
N MET A 357 4.51 2.00 11.29
CA MET A 357 3.20 2.00 11.95
C MET A 357 3.13 0.86 12.99
N PRO A 358 3.88 0.96 14.11
CA PRO A 358 4.11 -0.18 15.01
C PRO A 358 2.83 -0.69 15.71
N ASN A 359 1.82 0.16 15.85
CA ASN A 359 0.56 -0.15 16.54
C ASN A 359 -0.60 -0.44 15.58
N LEU A 360 -0.34 -0.54 14.27
CA LEU A 360 -1.37 -0.78 13.27
C LEU A 360 -1.94 -2.20 13.43
N THR A 361 -3.24 -2.28 13.67
CA THR A 361 -3.94 -3.57 13.87
C THR A 361 -4.98 -3.82 12.78
N TYR A 362 -5.56 -2.75 12.23
CA TYR A 362 -6.55 -2.80 11.17
C TYR A 362 -6.09 -2.04 9.92
N PHE A 363 -6.23 -2.69 8.77
CA PHE A 363 -5.98 -2.12 7.46
C PHE A 363 -7.07 -2.60 6.52
N THR A 364 -7.78 -1.70 5.83
CA THR A 364 -8.96 -2.13 5.05
C THR A 364 -8.62 -3.12 3.94
N GLY A 365 -7.44 -3.01 3.32
CA GLY A 365 -7.00 -3.92 2.27
C GLY A 365 -6.81 -3.27 0.90
N HIS A 366 -6.62 -4.12 -0.12
CA HIS A 366 -6.37 -3.69 -1.50
C HIS A 366 -7.42 -4.23 -2.48
N ARG A 367 -7.72 -3.46 -3.54
CA ARG A 367 -8.53 -3.87 -4.70
C ARG A 367 -7.69 -3.73 -5.96
N PHE A 368 -7.47 -4.85 -6.64
CA PHE A 368 -6.81 -4.85 -7.94
C PHE A 368 -7.78 -4.51 -9.06
N LYS A 369 -7.31 -3.74 -10.04
CA LYS A 369 -8.01 -3.45 -11.28
C LYS A 369 -7.13 -3.87 -12.45
N TYR A 370 -7.64 -4.79 -13.25
CA TYR A 370 -6.93 -5.33 -14.40
C TYR A 370 -7.55 -4.89 -15.74
N ASP A 371 -8.70 -4.23 -15.72
CA ASP A 371 -9.48 -3.83 -16.89
C ASP A 371 -9.32 -2.33 -17.24
N GLU A 372 -9.48 -1.98 -18.51
CA GLU A 372 -9.54 -0.58 -18.96
C GLU A 372 -10.92 0.03 -18.68
N SER A 373 -10.97 1.31 -18.26
CA SER A 373 -12.23 1.99 -17.98
C SER A 373 -13.04 2.27 -19.26
N LYS A 374 -14.20 1.60 -19.39
CA LYS A 374 -15.49 1.93 -20.08
C LYS A 374 -15.58 2.81 -21.34
N MET A 375 -14.51 3.24 -22.01
CA MET A 375 -14.63 4.17 -23.15
C MET A 375 -15.12 3.54 -24.47
N SER A 376 -15.32 2.22 -24.57
CA SER A 376 -16.20 1.55 -25.56
C SER A 376 -15.94 0.04 -25.56
N GLY A 377 -16.96 -0.82 -25.49
CA GLY A 377 -16.77 -2.23 -25.82
C GLY A 377 -17.79 -3.20 -25.23
N SER A 378 -18.07 -4.26 -25.99
CA SER A 378 -18.83 -5.42 -25.54
C SER A 378 -18.10 -6.20 -24.43
N THR A 379 -18.81 -7.12 -23.76
CA THR A 379 -18.22 -7.97 -22.70
C THR A 379 -17.02 -8.79 -23.19
N GLU A 380 -16.97 -9.13 -24.47
CA GLU A 380 -15.87 -9.83 -25.13
C GLU A 380 -14.62 -8.95 -25.21
N ARG A 381 -14.77 -7.65 -25.48
CA ARG A 381 -13.64 -6.72 -25.51
C ARG A 381 -13.03 -6.55 -24.13
N MET A 382 -13.86 -6.49 -23.09
CA MET A 382 -13.42 -6.45 -21.70
C MET A 382 -12.65 -7.73 -21.31
N LYS A 383 -13.17 -8.91 -21.68
CA LYS A 383 -12.47 -10.19 -21.45
C LYS A 383 -11.13 -10.29 -22.18
N ARG A 384 -11.07 -9.84 -23.44
CA ARG A 384 -9.82 -9.78 -24.22
C ARG A 384 -8.81 -8.85 -23.56
N SER A 385 -9.21 -7.62 -23.23
CA SER A 385 -8.38 -6.65 -22.52
C SER A 385 -7.82 -7.21 -21.20
N LEU A 386 -8.66 -7.88 -20.41
CA LEU A 386 -8.23 -8.54 -19.18
C LEU A 386 -7.18 -9.63 -19.44
N SER A 387 -7.42 -10.51 -20.41
CA SER A 387 -6.47 -11.55 -20.80
C SER A 387 -5.14 -10.96 -21.29
N ASP A 388 -5.18 -9.91 -22.10
CA ASP A 388 -3.99 -9.25 -22.64
C ASP A 388 -3.19 -8.56 -21.53
N ASN A 389 -3.86 -7.97 -20.54
CA ASN A 389 -3.22 -7.35 -19.38
C ASN A 389 -2.54 -8.36 -18.48
N ILE A 390 -3.17 -9.52 -18.26
CA ILE A 390 -2.57 -10.63 -17.52
C ILE A 390 -1.30 -11.14 -18.23
N LYS A 391 -1.35 -11.28 -19.56
CA LYS A 391 -0.17 -11.65 -20.37
C LYS A 391 0.94 -10.60 -20.28
N LEU A 392 0.59 -9.32 -20.38
CA LEU A 392 1.55 -8.23 -20.25
C LEU A 392 2.21 -8.24 -18.86
N LEU A 393 1.42 -8.43 -17.80
CA LEU A 393 1.91 -8.52 -16.44
C LEU A 393 2.87 -9.71 -16.23
N HIS A 394 2.58 -10.87 -16.82
CA HIS A 394 3.51 -12.00 -16.84
C HIS A 394 4.82 -11.67 -17.56
N LYS A 395 4.75 -11.01 -18.72
CA LYS A 395 5.94 -10.59 -19.48
C LYS A 395 6.81 -9.64 -18.67
N ILE A 396 6.20 -8.67 -17.99
CA ILE A 396 6.92 -7.74 -17.11
C ILE A 396 7.56 -8.53 -15.95
N ALA A 397 6.82 -9.45 -15.31
CA ALA A 397 7.38 -10.29 -14.25
C ALA A 397 8.61 -11.09 -14.72
N MET A 398 8.55 -11.70 -15.91
CA MET A 398 9.70 -12.44 -16.50
C MET A 398 10.94 -11.56 -16.67
N ASN A 399 10.74 -10.30 -17.06
CA ASN A 399 11.85 -9.39 -17.32
C ASN A 399 12.46 -8.84 -16.02
N GLU A 400 11.64 -8.64 -14.98
CA GLU A 400 12.09 -8.01 -13.73
C GLU A 400 12.60 -9.01 -12.68
N THR A 401 12.14 -10.25 -12.71
CA THR A 401 12.52 -11.24 -11.69
C THR A 401 13.76 -12.02 -12.13
N SER A 402 14.83 -11.96 -11.33
CA SER A 402 16.05 -12.74 -11.55
C SER A 402 15.89 -14.24 -11.32
N ASP A 403 14.80 -14.66 -10.66
CA ASP A 403 14.51 -16.05 -10.37
C ASP A 403 13.97 -16.74 -11.62
N ALA A 404 14.24 -18.03 -11.81
CA ALA A 404 13.75 -18.84 -12.94
C ALA A 404 12.20 -19.01 -13.00
N THR A 405 11.47 -18.21 -12.23
CA THR A 405 10.02 -18.27 -12.03
C THR A 405 9.44 -16.85 -12.07
N PRO A 406 8.61 -16.51 -13.06
CA PRO A 406 8.16 -15.14 -13.30
C PRO A 406 6.97 -14.76 -12.41
N TYR A 407 7.26 -14.30 -11.19
CA TYR A 407 6.24 -13.82 -10.25
C TYR A 407 6.78 -12.71 -9.35
N PHE A 408 5.91 -11.79 -8.96
CA PHE A 408 6.23 -10.76 -7.97
C PHE A 408 6.03 -11.26 -6.56
N ARG A 409 7.07 -11.14 -5.73
CA ARG A 409 6.96 -11.28 -4.27
C ARG A 409 6.49 -9.96 -3.70
N VAL A 410 5.27 -9.91 -3.20
CA VAL A 410 4.65 -8.66 -2.73
C VAL A 410 4.28 -8.77 -1.24
N SER A 411 4.52 -7.69 -0.50
CA SER A 411 4.18 -7.57 0.93
C SER A 411 3.16 -6.46 1.15
N LEU A 412 2.04 -6.51 0.42
CA LEU A 412 1.09 -5.39 0.31
C LEU A 412 0.38 -5.02 1.62
N ILE A 413 0.30 -5.96 2.56
CA ILE A 413 -0.35 -5.73 3.85
C ILE A 413 0.73 -5.32 4.85
N PRO A 414 0.62 -4.13 5.48
CA PRO A 414 1.61 -3.68 6.46
C PRO A 414 1.81 -4.66 7.61
N LYS A 415 3.00 -4.64 8.22
CA LYS A 415 3.31 -5.47 9.39
C LYS A 415 2.44 -5.06 10.59
N GLY A 416 2.05 -6.04 11.39
CA GLY A 416 1.23 -5.85 12.60
C GLY A 416 -0.27 -5.98 12.36
N VAL A 417 -0.73 -5.80 11.13
CA VAL A 417 -2.13 -5.94 10.73
C VAL A 417 -2.62 -7.36 11.03
N LYS A 418 -3.77 -7.44 11.71
CA LYS A 418 -4.43 -8.70 12.08
C LYS A 418 -5.55 -9.09 11.12
N ARG A 419 -6.23 -8.10 10.55
CA ARG A 419 -7.34 -8.30 9.62
C ARG A 419 -7.22 -7.37 8.42
N SER A 420 -7.42 -7.92 7.21
CA SER A 420 -7.36 -7.18 5.95
C SER A 420 -8.24 -7.82 4.88
N LYS A 421 -8.45 -7.10 3.77
CA LYS A 421 -9.16 -7.58 2.58
C LYS A 421 -8.26 -7.59 1.34
N ILE A 422 -8.48 -8.52 0.41
CA ILE A 422 -7.88 -8.50 -0.93
C ILE A 422 -8.98 -8.78 -1.94
N ILE A 423 -9.24 -7.80 -2.79
CA ILE A 423 -10.37 -7.81 -3.71
C ILE A 423 -9.84 -7.94 -5.14
N ASN A 424 -10.48 -8.80 -5.93
CA ASN A 424 -10.08 -9.19 -7.28
C ASN A 424 -8.74 -9.94 -7.33
N TRP A 425 -8.50 -10.86 -6.38
CA TRP A 425 -7.33 -11.72 -6.43
C TRP A 425 -7.36 -12.64 -7.66
N LEU A 426 -6.26 -12.74 -8.41
CA LEU A 426 -6.19 -13.53 -9.63
C LEU A 426 -6.03 -15.03 -9.31
N PRO A 427 -7.03 -15.89 -9.58
CA PRO A 427 -6.86 -17.33 -9.45
C PRO A 427 -6.06 -17.91 -10.63
N SER A 428 -5.46 -19.10 -10.47
CA SER A 428 -5.03 -19.89 -11.63
C SER A 428 -6.22 -20.65 -12.20
N ASN A 429 -6.32 -20.65 -13.54
CA ASN A 429 -7.19 -21.55 -14.27
C ASN A 429 -6.40 -22.79 -14.70
N SER A 430 -7.03 -23.96 -14.72
CA SER A 430 -6.43 -25.15 -15.35
C SER A 430 -6.11 -24.84 -16.83
N PRO A 431 -4.97 -25.30 -17.37
CA PRO A 431 -4.38 -24.88 -18.66
C PRO A 431 -5.26 -25.14 -19.90
N ASN A 432 -6.42 -25.79 -19.73
CA ASN A 432 -7.38 -26.04 -20.79
C ASN A 432 -8.43 -24.93 -20.99
N SER A 433 -8.50 -23.90 -20.14
CA SER A 433 -9.55 -22.88 -20.22
C SER A 433 -9.36 -21.80 -21.30
N PHE A 434 -8.16 -21.68 -21.88
CA PHE A 434 -7.87 -20.68 -22.92
C PHE A 434 -8.01 -21.22 -24.36
N ARG A 435 -8.34 -22.50 -24.56
CA ARG A 435 -8.43 -23.12 -25.88
C ARG A 435 -9.79 -23.02 -26.59
N SER A 436 -10.82 -22.39 -26.00
CA SER A 436 -12.13 -22.30 -26.66
C SER A 436 -12.31 -21.03 -27.49
N ILE A 437 -11.45 -20.83 -28.50
CA ILE A 437 -11.81 -20.03 -29.68
C ILE A 437 -11.32 -20.80 -30.91
N GLY A 438 -12.24 -21.53 -31.53
CA GLY A 438 -12.15 -21.97 -32.92
C GLY A 438 -11.22 -23.15 -33.21
N LEU A 439 -11.78 -24.36 -33.12
CA LEU A 439 -11.89 -25.30 -34.24
C LEU A 439 -12.56 -26.58 -33.70
N ASN A 440 -13.83 -26.77 -34.08
CA ASN A 440 -14.51 -28.05 -34.02
C ASN A 440 -13.76 -29.00 -34.95
N ILE A 441 -13.09 -30.01 -34.40
CA ILE A 441 -12.93 -31.29 -35.08
C ILE A 441 -13.25 -32.35 -34.04
N ASP A 442 -14.43 -32.95 -34.19
CA ASP A 442 -14.81 -34.19 -33.56
C ASP A 442 -13.74 -35.24 -33.84
N THR A 443 -13.24 -35.87 -32.78
CA THR A 443 -12.88 -37.28 -32.83
C THR A 443 -12.83 -37.81 -31.41
N GLN A 444 -13.85 -38.61 -31.09
CA GLN A 444 -13.74 -39.66 -30.11
C GLN A 444 -12.44 -40.43 -30.34
N ASN A 445 -11.69 -40.71 -29.29
CA ASN A 445 -11.06 -42.01 -29.11
C ASN A 445 -10.64 -42.16 -27.64
N ASN A 446 -11.32 -43.10 -26.97
CA ASN A 446 -10.78 -43.88 -25.88
C ASN A 446 -9.41 -44.41 -26.29
N PHE A 447 -8.40 -44.35 -25.44
CA PHE A 447 -7.44 -45.46 -25.34
C PHE A 447 -6.83 -45.49 -23.94
N GLU A 448 -7.08 -46.62 -23.29
CA GLU A 448 -6.43 -47.11 -22.08
C GLU A 448 -4.94 -47.30 -22.33
N LEU A 449 -4.13 -46.97 -21.33
CA LEU A 449 -2.72 -47.31 -21.26
C LEU A 449 -2.56 -48.82 -21.10
N ASN A 450 -1.88 -49.47 -22.04
CA ASN A 450 -1.18 -50.72 -21.80
C ASN A 450 0.26 -50.59 -22.28
N ASP A 451 1.17 -51.00 -21.41
CA ASP A 451 2.59 -51.21 -21.64
C ASP A 451 2.83 -52.29 -22.71
N MET A 452 3.81 -52.10 -23.59
CA MET A 452 4.84 -53.11 -23.87
C MET A 452 5.95 -52.58 -24.82
N GLU A 453 7.11 -53.18 -24.63
CA GLU A 453 8.43 -52.85 -25.17
C GLU A 453 8.64 -53.26 -26.65
N ASP A 454 9.67 -52.61 -27.22
CA ASP A 454 10.73 -53.18 -28.07
C ASP A 454 10.63 -53.28 -29.61
N ASN A 455 11.68 -52.70 -30.21
CA ASN A 455 12.41 -52.98 -31.47
C ASN A 455 11.78 -52.75 -32.86
N GLY A 456 12.58 -52.10 -33.72
CA GLY A 456 12.61 -52.39 -35.16
C GLY A 456 12.88 -51.19 -36.07
N ASP A 457 14.14 -51.04 -36.47
CA ASP A 457 14.62 -50.11 -37.51
C ASP A 457 13.83 -50.18 -38.82
N TYR A 458 13.52 -49.02 -39.41
CA TYR A 458 13.36 -48.89 -40.86
C TYR A 458 13.70 -47.48 -41.32
N TYR A 459 14.78 -47.38 -42.12
CA TYR A 459 15.10 -46.21 -42.93
C TYR A 459 14.06 -46.07 -44.04
N ASP A 460 13.44 -44.90 -44.18
CA ASP A 460 13.22 -44.40 -45.54
C ASP A 460 13.26 -42.87 -45.61
N SER A 461 14.02 -42.44 -46.60
CA SER A 461 14.34 -41.07 -46.96
C SER A 461 13.20 -40.44 -47.75
N ASN A 462 12.70 -39.28 -47.30
CA ASN A 462 12.22 -38.25 -48.22
C ASN A 462 12.23 -36.87 -47.57
N SER A 463 13.09 -36.01 -48.11
CA SER A 463 13.29 -34.62 -47.76
C SER A 463 12.13 -33.75 -48.25
N HIS A 464 11.28 -33.31 -47.33
CA HIS A 464 10.48 -32.09 -47.51
C HIS A 464 10.80 -31.12 -46.36
N TYR A 465 11.31 -29.95 -46.75
CA TYR A 465 11.54 -28.80 -45.89
C TYR A 465 10.28 -28.49 -45.08
N SER A 466 10.25 -28.94 -43.83
CA SER A 466 9.29 -28.50 -42.83
C SER A 466 9.88 -27.27 -42.17
N ALA A 467 9.18 -26.15 -42.28
CA ALA A 467 9.45 -24.96 -41.48
C ALA A 467 9.60 -25.33 -39.99
N PRO A 468 10.49 -24.67 -39.23
CA PRO A 468 10.65 -24.97 -37.81
C PRO A 468 9.30 -24.82 -37.13
N SER A 469 8.82 -25.92 -36.55
CA SER A 469 7.53 -25.97 -35.88
C SER A 469 7.52 -25.07 -34.65
N ASP A 470 6.63 -24.07 -34.65
CA ASP A 470 6.13 -23.21 -33.56
C ASP A 470 5.64 -23.93 -32.30
N LEU A 471 5.90 -25.24 -32.16
CA LEU A 471 5.43 -26.07 -31.05
C LEU A 471 6.19 -25.81 -29.74
N SER A 472 7.43 -25.32 -29.81
CA SER A 472 8.21 -24.96 -28.62
C SER A 472 7.69 -23.69 -27.95
N GLU A 473 7.32 -22.66 -28.71
CA GLU A 473 6.72 -21.42 -28.17
C GLU A 473 5.31 -21.67 -27.61
N ARG A 474 4.48 -22.48 -28.28
CA ARG A 474 3.13 -22.83 -27.79
C ARG A 474 3.14 -23.64 -26.50
N ASN A 475 4.10 -24.55 -26.32
CA ASN A 475 4.24 -25.31 -25.08
C ASN A 475 4.81 -24.47 -23.93
N GLN A 476 5.59 -23.42 -24.22
CA GLN A 476 6.00 -22.44 -23.22
C GLN A 476 4.81 -21.60 -22.75
N GLU A 477 3.98 -21.09 -23.67
CA GLU A 477 2.78 -20.31 -23.35
C GLU A 477 1.78 -21.04 -22.44
N GLN A 478 1.59 -22.35 -22.64
CA GLN A 478 0.66 -23.15 -21.83
C GLN A 478 1.16 -23.43 -20.40
N ASN A 479 2.48 -23.38 -20.15
CA ASN A 479 3.05 -23.61 -18.83
C ASN A 479 3.06 -22.35 -17.94
N PHE A 480 2.88 -21.15 -18.50
CA PHE A 480 2.96 -19.89 -17.75
C PHE A 480 1.76 -19.63 -16.84
N PHE A 481 0.56 -20.07 -17.23
CA PHE A 481 -0.69 -19.83 -16.47
C PHE A 481 -0.85 -20.71 -15.22
N ASN A 482 0.05 -21.66 -15.00
CA ASN A 482 0.02 -22.55 -13.84
C ASN A 482 0.81 -22.01 -12.62
N LYS A 483 1.48 -20.87 -12.76
CA LYS A 483 2.20 -20.20 -11.67
C LYS A 483 1.46 -18.92 -11.26
N PRO A 484 1.48 -18.55 -9.97
CA PRO A 484 0.95 -17.26 -9.54
C PRO A 484 1.77 -16.13 -10.14
N ILE A 485 1.10 -15.07 -10.59
CA ILE A 485 1.78 -13.81 -10.95
C ILE A 485 2.22 -13.06 -9.70
N LEU A 486 1.41 -13.14 -8.64
CA LEU A 486 1.64 -12.46 -7.36
C LEU A 486 1.72 -13.49 -6.25
N CYS A 487 2.78 -13.42 -5.46
CA CYS A 487 2.94 -14.14 -4.20
C CYS A 487 2.84 -13.13 -3.06
N LEU A 488 1.69 -13.09 -2.39
CA LEU A 488 1.43 -12.25 -1.24
C LEU A 488 1.99 -12.89 0.02
N LYS A 489 2.96 -12.22 0.64
CA LYS A 489 3.54 -12.60 1.92
C LYS A 489 3.04 -11.68 3.04
N ASN A 490 2.60 -12.27 4.15
CA ASN A 490 2.39 -11.53 5.40
C ASN A 490 2.49 -12.47 6.61
N ASP A 491 3.25 -12.05 7.62
CA ASP A 491 3.52 -12.88 8.80
C ASP A 491 2.66 -12.49 10.02
N SER A 492 1.81 -11.46 9.96
CA SER A 492 1.03 -10.98 11.11
C SER A 492 -0.47 -11.19 11.01
N ILE A 493 -0.99 -11.36 9.79
CA ILE A 493 -2.42 -11.47 9.50
C ILE A 493 -3.01 -12.75 10.08
N GLU A 494 -4.18 -12.61 10.71
CA GLU A 494 -4.93 -13.72 11.31
C GLU A 494 -6.22 -13.99 10.54
N THR A 495 -6.86 -12.95 10.00
CA THR A 495 -8.06 -13.07 9.15
C THR A 495 -7.88 -12.34 7.83
N LEU A 496 -8.08 -13.04 6.72
CA LEU A 496 -8.06 -12.49 5.36
C LEU A 496 -9.41 -12.66 4.71
N GLU A 497 -10.03 -11.56 4.29
CA GLU A 497 -11.20 -11.61 3.41
C GLU A 497 -10.78 -11.41 1.96
N MET A 498 -11.19 -12.33 1.08
CA MET A 498 -10.74 -12.38 -0.30
C MET A 498 -11.90 -12.45 -1.27
N ARG A 499 -11.85 -11.66 -2.35
CA ARG A 499 -12.71 -11.82 -3.53
C ARG A 499 -11.87 -12.23 -4.72
N LEU A 500 -12.19 -13.36 -5.33
CA LEU A 500 -11.51 -13.83 -6.54
C LEU A 500 -11.96 -13.03 -7.78
N LEU A 501 -11.04 -12.82 -8.71
CA LEU A 501 -11.36 -12.27 -10.02
C LEU A 501 -11.99 -13.36 -10.91
N THR A 502 -13.19 -13.09 -11.43
CA THR A 502 -13.89 -14.02 -12.32
C THR A 502 -13.44 -13.82 -13.77
N LEU A 503 -12.58 -14.71 -14.29
CA LEU A 503 -11.99 -14.60 -15.63
C LEU A 503 -12.92 -15.11 -16.75
N ASN A 504 -13.61 -16.24 -16.52
CA ASN A 504 -14.53 -16.82 -17.50
C ASN A 504 -15.57 -17.71 -16.82
N LYS A 505 -16.81 -17.72 -17.36
CA LYS A 505 -17.89 -18.61 -16.91
C LYS A 505 -17.56 -20.08 -17.16
N ASN A 506 -16.78 -20.38 -18.21
CA ASN A 506 -16.45 -21.76 -18.61
C ASN A 506 -15.17 -22.27 -17.93
N THR A 507 -14.78 -21.72 -16.77
CA THR A 507 -13.58 -22.19 -16.05
C THR A 507 -13.87 -23.57 -15.43
N ARG A 508 -13.17 -24.60 -15.94
CA ARG A 508 -13.32 -25.99 -15.46
C ARG A 508 -12.88 -26.18 -14.00
N SER A 509 -11.98 -25.35 -13.50
CA SER A 509 -11.53 -25.37 -12.11
C SER A 509 -10.82 -24.08 -11.74
N ILE A 510 -11.05 -23.59 -10.52
CA ILE A 510 -10.47 -22.38 -9.93
C ILE A 510 -9.47 -22.80 -8.86
N TYR A 511 -8.24 -22.30 -8.92
CA TYR A 511 -7.28 -22.53 -7.86
C TYR A 511 -6.82 -21.21 -7.23
N ILE A 512 -6.98 -21.12 -5.92
CA ILE A 512 -6.39 -20.06 -5.09
C ILE A 512 -4.90 -20.37 -4.97
N GLN A 513 -4.06 -19.36 -5.24
CA GLN A 513 -2.61 -19.49 -5.29
C GLN A 513 -1.92 -18.21 -4.83
N GLY A 514 -0.64 -18.34 -4.47
CA GLY A 514 0.23 -17.22 -4.14
C GLY A 514 0.05 -16.67 -2.73
N LEU A 515 -0.53 -17.43 -1.79
CA LEU A 515 -0.74 -16.97 -0.41
C LEU A 515 0.30 -17.58 0.54
N PHE A 516 1.15 -16.74 1.12
CA PHE A 516 2.17 -17.13 2.09
C PHE A 516 1.92 -16.41 3.41
N MET A 517 1.11 -17.03 4.27
CA MET A 517 0.63 -16.42 5.51
C MET A 517 0.71 -17.42 6.65
N LEU A 518 1.81 -17.36 7.40
CA LEU A 518 2.13 -18.35 8.44
C LEU A 518 1.16 -18.33 9.62
N ASN A 519 0.58 -17.15 9.92
CA ASN A 519 -0.30 -16.92 11.07
C ASN A 519 -1.78 -16.75 10.69
N LEU A 520 -2.14 -16.93 9.42
CA LEU A 520 -3.53 -16.85 8.98
C LEU A 520 -4.31 -17.99 9.63
N LYS A 521 -5.35 -17.67 10.40
CA LYS A 521 -6.27 -18.60 11.04
C LYS A 521 -7.56 -18.76 10.25
N GLU A 522 -8.04 -17.67 9.65
CA GLU A 522 -9.35 -17.60 9.00
C GLU A 522 -9.24 -17.00 7.60
N LEU A 523 -9.75 -17.72 6.60
CA LEU A 523 -9.91 -17.23 5.23
C LEU A 523 -11.39 -17.06 4.91
N ILE A 524 -11.82 -15.82 4.68
CA ILE A 524 -13.19 -15.50 4.29
C ILE A 524 -13.22 -15.31 2.78
N ILE A 525 -13.94 -16.16 2.05
CA ILE A 525 -14.13 -16.03 0.60
C ILE A 525 -15.45 -15.30 0.35
N GLN A 526 -15.38 -14.13 -0.31
CA GLN A 526 -16.58 -13.42 -0.74
C GLN A 526 -17.24 -14.18 -1.89
N ASN A 527 -18.43 -14.72 -1.62
CA ASN A 527 -19.28 -15.36 -2.61
C ASN A 527 -20.64 -14.66 -2.59
N PHE A 528 -20.99 -13.96 -3.66
CA PHE A 528 -22.27 -13.25 -3.74
C PHE A 528 -23.40 -14.25 -3.95
N THR A 529 -23.95 -14.77 -2.85
CA THR A 529 -25.15 -15.61 -2.88
C THR A 529 -26.39 -14.73 -2.68
N THR A 530 -27.27 -14.67 -3.67
CA THR A 530 -28.71 -14.64 -3.36
C THR A 530 -29.19 -16.08 -3.50
N VAL A 531 -29.36 -16.76 -2.38
CA VAL A 531 -29.73 -18.18 -2.32
C VAL A 531 -31.05 -18.40 -3.05
N ILE A 532 -31.03 -19.16 -4.15
CA ILE A 532 -32.26 -19.73 -4.73
C ILE A 532 -32.11 -21.23 -5.01
N LYS A 533 -30.99 -21.94 -4.77
CA LYS A 533 -30.96 -23.43 -4.81
C LYS A 533 -29.97 -23.99 -3.79
N ARG A 534 -30.32 -25.05 -3.04
CA ARG A 534 -29.41 -25.76 -2.12
C ARG A 534 -28.94 -27.07 -2.78
N ALA A 535 -27.64 -27.29 -2.86
CA ALA A 535 -27.10 -28.58 -3.26
C ALA A 535 -27.43 -29.65 -2.19
N LYS A 536 -27.95 -30.80 -2.60
CA LYS A 536 -28.17 -31.96 -1.73
C LYS A 536 -27.56 -33.20 -2.36
N ILE A 537 -26.87 -34.00 -1.56
CA ILE A 537 -26.37 -35.31 -1.99
C ILE A 537 -27.59 -36.24 -2.12
N SER A 538 -27.73 -36.89 -3.28
CA SER A 538 -28.79 -37.86 -3.53
C SER A 538 -28.35 -39.25 -3.09
N ASP A 539 -29.04 -39.80 -2.09
CA ASP A 539 -28.80 -41.16 -1.56
C ASP A 539 -28.99 -42.27 -2.60
N LYS A 540 -29.68 -41.99 -3.72
CA LYS A 540 -30.00 -43.01 -4.73
C LYS A 540 -28.88 -43.28 -5.73
N ARG A 541 -27.85 -42.42 -5.83
CA ARG A 541 -26.79 -42.53 -6.86
C ARG A 541 -25.40 -42.08 -6.41
N ASN A 542 -25.19 -41.71 -5.14
CA ASN A 542 -23.98 -40.99 -4.71
C ASN A 542 -23.68 -39.77 -5.61
N SER A 543 -24.72 -39.14 -6.16
CA SER A 543 -24.60 -38.02 -7.08
C SER A 543 -25.06 -36.74 -6.39
N ILE A 544 -24.40 -35.62 -6.70
CA ILE A 544 -24.81 -34.29 -6.26
C ILE A 544 -26.02 -33.85 -7.09
N VAL A 545 -27.08 -33.37 -6.42
CA VAL A 545 -28.27 -32.82 -7.09
C VAL A 545 -28.55 -31.42 -6.55
N LEU A 546 -28.71 -30.42 -7.42
CA LEU A 546 -29.13 -29.08 -7.03
C LEU A 546 -30.66 -29.07 -6.86
N LEU A 547 -31.14 -28.78 -5.65
CA LEU A 547 -32.58 -28.65 -5.40
C LEU A 547 -32.98 -27.18 -5.42
N SER A 548 -33.94 -26.85 -6.30
CA SER A 548 -34.68 -25.60 -6.19
C SER A 548 -35.55 -25.63 -4.91
N PRO A 549 -35.63 -24.54 -4.13
CA PRO A 549 -36.55 -24.38 -3.02
C PRO A 549 -37.93 -24.47 -3.63
N THR A 550 -38.61 -25.56 -3.33
CA THR A 550 -40.02 -25.73 -3.63
C THR A 550 -40.75 -24.54 -3.02
N THR A 551 -41.36 -23.72 -3.86
CA THR A 551 -42.38 -22.75 -3.44
C THR A 551 -43.51 -23.52 -2.77
N SER A 552 -43.40 -23.71 -1.46
CA SER A 552 -44.48 -24.23 -0.65
C SER A 552 -45.53 -23.14 -0.50
N ASN A 553 -46.40 -22.99 -1.50
CA ASN A 553 -47.74 -22.44 -1.31
C ASN A 553 -48.73 -23.37 -1.97
N GLN A 554 -49.33 -24.19 -1.11
CA GLN A 554 -50.55 -24.93 -1.38
C GLN A 554 -51.64 -23.95 -1.87
N SER A 555 -52.23 -24.21 -3.04
CA SER A 555 -53.68 -24.04 -3.18
C SER A 555 -54.25 -24.96 -4.27
N ARG A 556 -55.12 -25.86 -3.79
CA ARG A 556 -56.30 -26.46 -4.42
C ARG A 556 -56.23 -26.98 -5.87
N ILE A 557 -56.28 -28.31 -5.93
CA ILE A 557 -57.12 -29.17 -6.80
C ILE A 557 -58.10 -28.42 -7.72
N THR A 558 -57.96 -28.64 -9.03
CA THR A 558 -59.06 -28.99 -9.95
C THR A 558 -58.52 -29.92 -11.04
N PRO A 559 -59.16 -31.07 -11.33
CA PRO A 559 -58.78 -31.94 -12.44
C PRO A 559 -59.53 -31.53 -13.70
N VAL A 560 -58.82 -31.20 -14.77
CA VAL A 560 -59.39 -31.19 -16.13
C VAL A 560 -58.42 -31.91 -17.07
N SER A 561 -59.04 -32.71 -17.93
CA SER A 561 -58.52 -33.85 -18.67
C SER A 561 -57.66 -33.52 -19.89
N SER A 562 -56.88 -34.54 -20.24
CA SER A 562 -56.61 -35.06 -21.58
C SER A 562 -55.75 -34.27 -22.57
N ASN A 563 -54.66 -34.96 -22.93
CA ASN A 563 -54.07 -35.05 -24.26
C ASN A 563 -53.28 -33.84 -24.77
N ASN A 564 -51.96 -33.90 -24.57
CA ASN A 564 -51.08 -34.13 -25.73
C ASN A 564 -49.73 -34.70 -25.29
N THR A 565 -49.38 -35.80 -25.92
CA THR A 565 -48.09 -36.47 -25.90
C THR A 565 -47.02 -35.58 -26.53
N GLY A 566 -46.13 -35.08 -25.70
CA GLY A 566 -44.90 -34.41 -26.08
C GLY A 566 -43.96 -34.48 -24.88
N ILE A 567 -43.40 -35.67 -24.63
CA ILE A 567 -42.28 -35.80 -23.72
C ILE A 567 -41.10 -35.18 -24.46
N ASP A 568 -40.92 -33.86 -24.32
CA ASP A 568 -39.63 -33.24 -24.56
C ASP A 568 -38.69 -33.71 -23.46
N LEU A 569 -37.97 -34.79 -23.76
CA LEU A 569 -36.81 -35.29 -23.01
C LEU A 569 -35.57 -34.39 -23.19
N ASN A 570 -35.77 -33.10 -23.47
CA ASN A 570 -34.73 -32.08 -23.38
C ASN A 570 -34.84 -31.38 -22.03
N GLY A 571 -34.73 -32.17 -20.96
CA GLY A 571 -34.53 -31.64 -19.62
C GLY A 571 -33.15 -31.00 -19.56
N ASP A 572 -33.14 -29.68 -19.61
CA ASP A 572 -32.04 -28.76 -19.29
C ASP A 572 -30.84 -29.42 -18.59
N THR A 573 -29.81 -29.75 -19.37
CA THR A 573 -28.47 -30.08 -18.88
C THR A 573 -27.71 -28.85 -18.37
N SER A 574 -28.36 -27.69 -18.33
CA SER A 574 -27.78 -26.40 -17.95
C SER A 574 -27.53 -26.22 -16.45
N ASP A 575 -28.09 -27.09 -15.59
CA ASP A 575 -27.93 -27.00 -14.13
C ASP A 575 -26.52 -27.45 -13.63
N ILE A 576 -25.73 -28.20 -14.42
CA ILE A 576 -24.38 -28.66 -14.02
C ILE A 576 -23.31 -27.57 -14.23
N ASP A 577 -23.56 -26.63 -15.14
CA ASP A 577 -22.62 -25.52 -15.46
C ASP A 577 -22.48 -24.49 -14.32
N ASP A 578 -23.31 -24.59 -13.27
CA ASP A 578 -23.33 -23.68 -12.11
C ASP A 578 -22.47 -24.16 -10.92
N ILE A 579 -21.77 -25.30 -11.03
CA ILE A 579 -20.84 -25.81 -10.00
C ILE A 579 -19.40 -25.71 -10.48
N HIS A 580 -18.59 -24.90 -9.81
CA HIS A 580 -17.18 -24.71 -10.12
C HIS A 580 -16.28 -25.43 -9.12
N PRO A 581 -15.48 -26.42 -9.57
CA PRO A 581 -14.41 -26.98 -8.74
C PRO A 581 -13.45 -25.89 -8.29
N ILE A 582 -13.23 -25.80 -6.98
CA ILE A 582 -12.29 -24.87 -6.38
C ILE A 582 -11.31 -25.61 -5.47
N GLY A 583 -10.08 -25.13 -5.43
CA GLY A 583 -9.06 -25.64 -4.53
C GLY A 583 -7.92 -24.67 -4.31
N PHE A 584 -6.92 -25.14 -3.60
CA PHE A 584 -5.66 -24.45 -3.37
C PHE A 584 -4.55 -25.13 -4.17
N SER A 585 -3.72 -24.33 -4.85
CA SER A 585 -2.53 -24.84 -5.50
C SER A 585 -1.42 -25.12 -4.46
N SER A 586 -0.33 -25.77 -4.90
CA SER A 586 0.88 -25.95 -4.11
C SER A 586 1.67 -24.66 -3.88
N TRP A 587 1.29 -23.56 -4.56
CA TRP A 587 1.89 -22.24 -4.38
C TRP A 587 1.28 -21.46 -3.22
N ASN A 588 0.89 -22.16 -2.16
CA ASN A 588 0.41 -21.56 -0.92
C ASN A 588 1.15 -22.15 0.26
N SER A 589 1.35 -21.34 1.29
CA SER A 589 1.81 -21.77 2.61
C SER A 589 0.89 -21.15 3.66
N LEU A 590 -0.05 -21.98 4.14
CA LEU A 590 -1.11 -21.60 5.08
C LEU A 590 -1.18 -22.61 6.25
N PRO A 591 -0.09 -22.84 6.98
CA PRO A 591 0.02 -23.92 7.98
C PRO A 591 -0.88 -23.74 9.21
N SER A 592 -1.33 -22.50 9.47
CA SER A 592 -2.16 -22.16 10.63
C SER A 592 -3.63 -21.94 10.29
N CYS A 593 -4.02 -22.09 9.02
CA CYS A 593 -5.39 -21.81 8.60
C CYS A 593 -6.31 -22.91 9.10
N GLU A 594 -7.24 -22.53 9.96
CA GLU A 594 -8.19 -23.40 10.66
C GLU A 594 -9.58 -23.31 10.02
N PHE A 595 -9.94 -22.14 9.48
CA PHE A 595 -11.31 -21.87 9.03
C PHE A 595 -11.38 -21.30 7.62
N ILE A 596 -12.33 -21.82 6.84
CA ILE A 596 -12.82 -21.17 5.62
C ILE A 596 -14.26 -20.75 5.87
N HIS A 597 -14.56 -19.47 5.66
CA HIS A 597 -15.92 -18.94 5.74
C HIS A 597 -16.32 -18.24 4.46
N PHE A 598 -17.62 -18.06 4.27
CA PHE A 598 -18.17 -17.41 3.09
C PHE A 598 -18.96 -16.17 3.50
N SER A 599 -18.57 -15.01 2.97
CA SER A 599 -19.28 -13.75 3.21
C SER A 599 -20.26 -13.47 2.09
N THR A 600 -21.52 -13.31 2.45
CA THR A 600 -22.62 -12.94 1.55
C THR A 600 -22.93 -11.44 1.56
N LYS A 601 -22.25 -10.68 2.44
CA LYS A 601 -22.44 -9.24 2.55
C LYS A 601 -22.02 -8.60 1.22
N GLN A 602 -22.99 -8.18 0.42
CA GLN A 602 -22.72 -7.21 -0.63
C GLN A 602 -22.04 -6.01 0.03
N PRO A 603 -20.84 -5.61 -0.41
CA PRO A 603 -20.36 -4.30 -0.08
C PRO A 603 -21.46 -3.31 -0.48
N ASN A 604 -21.80 -2.34 0.38
CA ASN A 604 -22.64 -1.17 0.05
C ASN A 604 -21.91 -0.27 -0.96
N TRP A 605 -21.42 -0.87 -2.04
CA TRP A 605 -20.74 -0.19 -3.11
C TRP A 605 -21.84 0.16 -4.07
N ASN A 606 -21.97 1.46 -4.35
CA ASN A 606 -22.65 1.95 -5.55
C ASN A 606 -21.88 1.54 -6.83
N ASP A 607 -21.32 0.32 -6.86
CA ASP A 607 -20.95 -0.42 -8.06
C ASP A 607 -22.22 -0.90 -8.80
N LYS A 608 -23.27 -0.05 -8.85
CA LYS A 608 -24.17 -0.04 -10.01
C LYS A 608 -23.36 0.05 -11.31
N ILE A 609 -22.11 0.54 -11.26
CA ILE A 609 -21.24 0.73 -12.41
C ILE A 609 -20.44 -0.54 -12.81
N LEU A 610 -20.29 -1.55 -11.94
CA LEU A 610 -19.74 -2.88 -12.32
C LEU A 610 -20.80 -3.99 -12.38
N LEU A 611 -22.03 -3.68 -11.94
CA LEU A 611 -23.20 -4.53 -12.06
C LEU A 611 -24.34 -3.84 -12.82
N THR A 612 -24.03 -2.97 -13.80
CA THR A 612 -25.05 -2.49 -14.74
C THR A 612 -25.54 -3.65 -15.59
N GLU A 613 -26.65 -4.22 -15.12
CA GLU A 613 -27.85 -4.52 -15.90
C GLU A 613 -27.67 -5.55 -17.04
N ASN A 614 -27.86 -6.83 -16.66
CA ASN A 614 -28.16 -8.02 -17.47
C ASN A 614 -27.25 -9.24 -17.29
N VAL A 615 -26.28 -9.21 -16.37
CA VAL A 615 -25.67 -10.47 -15.90
C VAL A 615 -26.45 -10.92 -14.68
N ASP A 616 -27.29 -11.94 -14.87
CA ASP A 616 -28.08 -12.62 -13.85
C ASP A 616 -27.35 -12.66 -12.50
N LYS A 617 -28.08 -12.39 -11.41
CA LYS A 617 -27.68 -12.65 -10.02
C LYS A 617 -27.54 -14.17 -9.81
N LYS A 618 -26.60 -14.80 -10.52
CA LYS A 618 -26.34 -16.24 -10.48
C LYS A 618 -25.26 -16.54 -9.47
N GLN A 619 -25.62 -17.41 -8.55
CA GLN A 619 -24.80 -17.99 -7.50
C GLN A 619 -23.66 -18.81 -8.14
N LEU A 620 -22.41 -18.61 -7.69
CA LEU A 620 -21.33 -19.54 -7.99
C LEU A 620 -21.34 -20.60 -6.90
N ASN A 621 -21.69 -21.85 -7.23
CA ASN A 621 -21.53 -22.94 -6.29
C ASN A 621 -20.09 -23.45 -6.38
N PHE A 622 -19.44 -23.63 -5.24
CA PHE A 622 -18.06 -24.08 -5.17
C PHE A 622 -18.00 -25.55 -4.76
N LEU A 623 -17.25 -26.36 -5.52
CA LEU A 623 -16.98 -27.76 -5.20
C LEU A 623 -15.53 -27.92 -4.71
N PHE A 624 -15.36 -28.15 -3.41
CA PHE A 624 -14.05 -28.41 -2.80
C PHE A 624 -13.75 -29.91 -2.74
N LYS A 625 -12.51 -30.29 -3.07
CA LYS A 625 -11.97 -31.63 -2.78
C LYS A 625 -11.35 -31.64 -1.37
N ILE A 626 -11.82 -32.49 -0.48
CA ILE A 626 -11.33 -32.56 0.91
C ILE A 626 -9.83 -32.87 0.96
N ASN A 627 -9.35 -33.79 0.12
CA ASN A 627 -7.92 -34.10 0.03
C ASN A 627 -7.06 -32.89 -0.37
N ASN A 628 -7.59 -31.99 -1.22
CA ASN A 628 -6.88 -30.77 -1.57
C ASN A 628 -6.82 -29.79 -0.39
N LEU A 629 -7.95 -29.62 0.32
CA LEU A 629 -8.03 -28.80 1.53
C LEU A 629 -7.03 -29.28 2.58
N LYS A 630 -7.08 -30.55 2.98
CA LYS A 630 -6.18 -31.11 4.02
C LYS A 630 -4.70 -31.05 3.65
N ARG A 631 -4.38 -31.18 2.37
CA ARG A 631 -3.00 -31.09 1.89
C ARG A 631 -2.40 -29.69 2.03
N VAL A 632 -3.19 -28.64 1.74
CA VAL A 632 -2.70 -27.25 1.75
C VAL A 632 -2.99 -26.52 3.06
N LEU A 633 -4.05 -26.93 3.76
CA LEU A 633 -4.56 -26.38 5.01
C LEU A 633 -4.55 -27.51 6.06
N PRO A 634 -3.39 -27.89 6.61
CA PRO A 634 -3.25 -29.08 7.45
C PRO A 634 -4.04 -29.00 8.77
N LYS A 635 -4.42 -27.80 9.21
CA LYS A 635 -5.19 -27.55 10.45
C LYS A 635 -6.67 -27.24 10.20
N ILE A 636 -7.17 -27.38 8.97
CA ILE A 636 -8.55 -27.01 8.67
C ILE A 636 -9.55 -27.82 9.49
N ASN A 637 -10.45 -27.12 10.18
CA ASN A 637 -11.62 -27.70 10.82
C ASN A 637 -12.77 -27.71 9.81
N LEU A 638 -12.98 -28.84 9.14
CA LEU A 638 -14.00 -28.99 8.11
C LEU A 638 -15.43 -28.82 8.65
N ALA A 639 -15.68 -29.28 9.88
CA ALA A 639 -17.00 -29.19 10.51
C ALA A 639 -17.39 -27.75 10.84
N GLU A 640 -16.44 -26.93 11.28
CA GLU A 640 -16.70 -25.50 11.54
C GLU A 640 -16.61 -24.63 10.28
N SER A 641 -15.91 -25.09 9.23
CA SER A 641 -15.79 -24.36 7.97
C SER A 641 -16.99 -24.55 7.03
N PHE A 642 -17.68 -25.70 7.11
CA PHE A 642 -18.68 -26.09 6.13
C PHE A 642 -19.91 -26.76 6.77
N ASP A 643 -21.06 -26.09 6.70
CA ASP A 643 -22.34 -26.62 7.23
C ASP A 643 -22.76 -27.97 6.61
N ASN A 644 -22.32 -28.24 5.37
CA ASN A 644 -22.64 -29.47 4.62
C ASN A 644 -21.59 -30.58 4.79
N PHE A 645 -20.61 -30.41 5.69
CA PHE A 645 -19.66 -31.46 6.03
C PHE A 645 -20.30 -32.47 6.98
N ILE A 646 -20.24 -33.75 6.63
CA ILE A 646 -20.82 -34.84 7.42
C ILE A 646 -19.74 -35.56 8.21
N ASP A 647 -18.77 -36.16 7.50
CA ASP A 647 -17.68 -36.91 8.08
C ASP A 647 -16.47 -37.04 7.13
N GLU A 648 -15.43 -37.69 7.61
CA GLU A 648 -14.14 -37.88 6.90
C GLU A 648 -14.19 -38.83 5.71
N ARG A 649 -15.30 -39.55 5.49
CA ARG A 649 -15.49 -40.38 4.30
C ARG A 649 -15.95 -39.55 3.10
N GLN A 650 -16.49 -38.37 3.35
CA GLN A 650 -16.87 -37.42 2.32
C GLN A 650 -15.62 -37.01 1.51
N GLN A 651 -15.72 -37.06 0.18
CA GLN A 651 -14.61 -36.68 -0.70
C GLN A 651 -14.71 -35.22 -1.17
N TYR A 652 -15.95 -34.68 -1.19
CA TYR A 652 -16.28 -33.40 -1.78
C TYR A 652 -17.25 -32.60 -0.92
N ILE A 653 -17.05 -31.29 -0.83
CA ILE A 653 -17.95 -30.34 -0.15
C ILE A 653 -18.46 -29.33 -1.18
N ILE A 654 -19.76 -29.03 -1.13
CA ILE A 654 -20.36 -27.98 -1.95
C ILE A 654 -20.87 -26.85 -1.08
N VAL A 655 -20.53 -25.63 -1.48
CA VAL A 655 -20.91 -24.38 -0.82
C VAL A 655 -21.56 -23.41 -1.78
#